data_AF-A0A6V8EZF7-F1
#
_entry.id   AF-A0A6V8EZF7-F1
#
_cell.length_a   1.000
_cell.length_b   1.000
_cell.length_c   1.000
_cell.angle_alpha   90.00
_cell.angle_beta   90.00
_cell.angle_gamma   90.00
#
_symmetry.space_group_name_H-M   'P 1'
#
loop_
_entity.id
_entity.type
_entity.pdbx_description
1 polymer ?
#
loop_
_entity_poly.entity_id
_entity_poly.type
_entity_poly.pdbx_seq_one_letter_code
_entity_poly.pdbx_strand_id
1 'polypeptide(L)'
;MRTKKKYMIVYLQIIIVCSIIPTHTQPLSAETPFSLLINEVMCHPADNENTNEWIELYNPTADPIDVAGWTIADGQETDTLDVDSTHGDGTTIIPADGYALITDKGTTVYETFSVAENAVLLSVDDSTLCGYGLNNQKEKIILMDQAGSMIDAVEWGDDYDDVPGTPAPIPSEGTSLIRCQAIDNDDSALDFLESTTPTPGGDNILPTQDDQASTTEPDETIEYLLPTILITELYYDTHPNINAEYVRLSNPTNASVDLSSWYLTDKPWEEPDDQPKILFPDNTQIPANTSWYITKNATAFLWETAILPDFEYAVDSQPMVPQLLTYRSVKYSNTGGLVGLYSASQQLIDLLIYGTTDQYISCWEGPSIPESGQGGILKRNIINGTPIDTNTASDWVHVRIYHIGQSDFPLQTVASTGEITTFVSPDNSYQTIVNELQKAQVSIDLNMYEFTNPFLYDELLSALKRNVTVRLFMEGAPIGGIDDREKYILSTIAEAGGSVRCIVSDSEKQVYARYQFDHAKYLIIDNETVIVESCNWAKTGVPKNPTYGNREWGIVIRDKAVTAQFAQVFQEDYDPQRTDSYRFDAMNITIPSGFFLDRDVPTGSYTPQFTTRTINGQSRITPVFSPDTSEQGILDAIDAATTTIYIQQLYIYKDWDETLSPFVQHLVNKSQQGVCVEVILDYNLEYEGTIAVLNETKQFLEEYGVNVKFISSAWSPFSTVHNKGMIIDNTTVLISSINWNEQSVRKNREVGVLLENQEAATYYANVFLSDWNLEPHKPKTNDFSLADYKYLFLIAVVFSITIALIMRDWRKRKWR
;
A
#
# COMPACT_ATOMS: atom_id res chain seq x y z
N MET A 1 50.44 -33.71 -8.96
CA MET A 1 49.92 -34.05 -7.62
C MET A 1 49.25 -32.80 -7.08
N ARG A 2 48.05 -32.95 -6.53
CA ARG A 2 47.06 -31.93 -6.08
C ARG A 2 45.99 -31.50 -7.10
N THR A 3 44.77 -31.67 -6.58
CA THR A 3 43.46 -31.09 -6.92
C THR A 3 42.81 -31.44 -8.25
N LYS A 4 42.07 -32.57 -8.24
CA LYS A 4 40.73 -32.75 -8.84
C LYS A 4 40.17 -34.13 -8.46
N LYS A 5 39.62 -34.22 -7.24
CA LYS A 5 38.78 -35.33 -6.77
C LYS A 5 37.83 -34.76 -5.72
N LYS A 6 36.69 -34.26 -6.20
CA LYS A 6 35.44 -33.96 -5.47
C LYS A 6 34.54 -33.37 -6.56
N TYR A 7 33.68 -34.20 -7.15
CA TYR A 7 32.46 -33.90 -7.94
C TYR A 7 32.07 -35.17 -8.69
N MET A 8 31.92 -36.28 -7.96
CA MET A 8 31.35 -37.52 -8.52
C MET A 8 30.86 -38.48 -7.43
N ILE A 9 30.30 -37.94 -6.34
CA ILE A 9 29.57 -38.70 -5.31
C ILE A 9 28.51 -37.76 -4.72
N VAL A 10 27.42 -37.50 -5.45
CA VAL A 10 26.16 -36.94 -4.90
C VAL A 10 24.92 -37.54 -5.61
N TYR A 11 25.07 -38.29 -6.71
CA TYR A 11 23.93 -38.72 -7.53
C TYR A 11 23.39 -40.13 -7.24
N LEU A 12 23.64 -40.71 -6.06
CA LEU A 12 23.20 -42.07 -5.76
C LEU A 12 22.81 -42.28 -4.28
N GLN A 13 21.92 -41.43 -3.75
CA GLN A 13 21.25 -41.64 -2.44
C GLN A 13 19.85 -41.01 -2.39
N ILE A 14 19.03 -41.18 -3.46
CA ILE A 14 17.60 -40.85 -3.41
C ILE A 14 16.80 -41.94 -4.11
N ILE A 15 16.90 -43.19 -3.66
CA ILE A 15 15.87 -44.23 -3.83
C ILE A 15 16.03 -45.19 -2.64
N ILE A 16 14.93 -45.50 -1.95
CA ILE A 16 14.78 -46.39 -0.78
C ILE A 16 14.90 -45.69 0.59
N VAL A 17 13.84 -44.96 1.00
CA VAL A 17 13.07 -45.22 2.23
C VAL A 17 11.62 -44.74 1.96
N CYS A 18 10.84 -45.55 1.26
CA CYS A 18 9.39 -45.54 1.44
C CYS A 18 9.10 -46.62 2.47
N SER A 19 8.68 -46.24 3.69
CA SER A 19 7.80 -46.99 4.58
C SER A 19 7.71 -46.30 5.96
N ILE A 20 6.52 -45.78 6.24
CA ILE A 20 5.84 -45.75 7.56
C ILE A 20 6.47 -44.81 8.62
N ILE A 21 5.73 -43.74 8.97
CA ILE A 21 5.50 -43.16 10.33
C ILE A 21 4.75 -41.80 10.14
N PRO A 22 3.79 -41.47 11.02
CA PRO A 22 2.35 -41.50 10.76
C PRO A 22 1.78 -40.23 10.10
N THR A 23 0.59 -40.35 9.51
CA THR A 23 -0.30 -39.22 9.29
C THR A 23 -0.72 -38.66 10.65
N HIS A 24 -0.11 -37.57 11.10
CA HIS A 24 -0.84 -36.61 11.93
C HIS A 24 -1.68 -35.79 10.96
N THR A 25 -2.87 -36.30 10.66
CA THR A 25 -3.99 -35.40 10.36
C THR A 25 -4.21 -34.57 11.61
N GLN A 26 -3.67 -33.36 11.65
CA GLN A 26 -4.39 -32.34 12.40
C GLN A 26 -5.75 -32.19 11.70
N PRO A 27 -6.85 -32.20 12.45
CA PRO A 27 -8.11 -31.80 11.86
C PRO A 27 -7.92 -30.40 11.27
N LEU A 28 -8.54 -30.19 10.11
CA LEU A 28 -8.95 -28.88 9.63
C LEU A 28 -9.40 -28.09 10.88
N SER A 29 -8.71 -27.00 11.24
CA SER A 29 -9.30 -26.07 12.20
C SER A 29 -10.64 -25.68 11.58
N ALA A 30 -11.71 -26.00 12.30
CA ALA A 30 -13.04 -25.62 11.92
C ALA A 30 -13.01 -24.11 11.65
N GLU A 31 -13.81 -23.65 10.68
CA GLU A 31 -14.41 -22.31 10.80
C GLU A 31 -14.76 -22.15 12.28
N THR A 32 -14.26 -21.14 13.00
CA THR A 32 -14.86 -20.81 14.28
C THR A 32 -16.31 -20.50 13.91
N PRO A 33 -17.28 -21.36 14.27
CA PRO A 33 -18.65 -20.94 14.22
C PRO A 33 -18.71 -19.68 15.07
N PHE A 34 -19.64 -18.76 14.82
CA PHE A 34 -19.96 -17.74 15.82
C PHE A 34 -19.98 -18.44 17.19
N SER A 35 -19.01 -18.11 18.05
CA SER A 35 -18.79 -18.72 19.36
C SER A 35 -19.18 -17.71 20.41
N LEU A 36 -19.19 -18.13 21.68
CA LEU A 36 -19.45 -17.22 22.78
C LEU A 36 -18.28 -16.24 22.90
N LEU A 37 -18.58 -14.95 23.10
CA LEU A 37 -17.58 -13.88 23.16
C LEU A 37 -17.52 -13.29 24.57
N ILE A 38 -16.33 -12.93 25.04
CA ILE A 38 -16.13 -11.96 26.12
C ILE A 38 -16.53 -10.59 25.56
N ASN A 39 -17.54 -9.95 26.15
CA ASN A 39 -18.17 -8.76 25.60
C ASN A 39 -17.82 -7.48 26.34
N GLU A 40 -17.65 -7.55 27.66
CA GLU A 40 -17.31 -6.39 28.48
C GLU A 40 -16.55 -6.82 29.74
N VAL A 41 -15.55 -6.03 30.18
CA VAL A 41 -14.75 -6.30 31.39
C VAL A 41 -14.66 -5.04 32.24
N MET A 42 -15.10 -5.14 33.50
CA MET A 42 -14.91 -4.13 34.53
C MET A 42 -13.83 -4.60 35.51
N CYS A 43 -12.59 -4.17 35.28
CA CYS A 43 -11.44 -4.53 36.12
C CYS A 43 -10.97 -3.41 37.06
N HIS A 44 -11.60 -2.23 37.02
CA HIS A 44 -11.19 -1.09 37.82
C HIS A 44 -12.40 -0.27 38.32
N PRO A 45 -13.32 -0.85 39.10
CA PRO A 45 -14.55 -0.17 39.51
C PRO A 45 -14.29 1.02 40.45
N ALA A 46 -14.91 2.18 40.20
CA ALA A 46 -14.71 3.39 41.00
C ALA A 46 -15.18 3.32 42.48
N ASP A 47 -16.03 2.35 42.82
CA ASP A 47 -16.60 2.22 44.18
C ASP A 47 -15.83 1.24 45.08
N ASN A 48 -15.81 -0.04 44.74
CA ASN A 48 -15.18 -1.08 45.56
C ASN A 48 -14.50 -2.15 44.71
N GLU A 49 -13.19 -2.06 44.64
CA GLU A 49 -12.30 -3.00 43.95
C GLU A 49 -12.53 -4.47 44.30
N ASN A 50 -12.99 -4.78 45.52
CA ASN A 50 -13.03 -6.17 45.96
C ASN A 50 -14.36 -6.90 45.64
N THR A 51 -15.37 -6.18 45.15
CA THR A 51 -16.72 -6.76 44.96
C THR A 51 -17.47 -6.24 43.75
N ASN A 52 -16.91 -5.27 43.00
CA ASN A 52 -17.56 -4.64 41.85
C ASN A 52 -16.87 -4.93 40.51
N GLU A 53 -15.98 -5.92 40.48
CA GLU A 53 -15.39 -6.44 39.24
C GLU A 53 -16.34 -7.45 38.59
N TRP A 54 -16.32 -7.50 37.26
CA TRP A 54 -17.14 -8.44 36.50
C TRP A 54 -16.63 -8.62 35.07
N ILE A 55 -16.97 -9.77 34.50
CA ILE A 55 -16.74 -10.12 33.10
C ILE A 55 -18.08 -10.49 32.48
N GLU A 56 -18.37 -9.97 31.30
CA GLU A 56 -19.58 -10.29 30.55
C GLU A 56 -19.28 -11.16 29.34
N LEU A 57 -20.18 -12.10 29.07
CA LEU A 57 -20.21 -12.91 27.87
C LEU A 57 -21.41 -12.54 26.99
N TYR A 58 -21.23 -12.56 25.66
CA TYR A 58 -22.28 -12.39 24.66
C TYR A 58 -22.37 -13.62 23.74
N ASN A 59 -23.59 -14.08 23.50
CA ASN A 59 -23.89 -15.17 22.56
C ASN A 59 -24.40 -14.63 21.22
N PRO A 60 -23.54 -14.40 20.21
CA PRO A 60 -23.95 -13.93 18.88
C PRO A 60 -24.66 -15.00 18.04
N THR A 61 -24.82 -16.23 18.55
CA THR A 61 -25.33 -17.35 17.76
C THR A 61 -26.86 -17.39 17.75
N ALA A 62 -27.42 -18.13 16.78
CA ALA A 62 -28.86 -18.31 16.66
C ALA A 62 -29.44 -19.35 17.66
N ASP A 63 -28.59 -20.06 18.40
CA ASP A 63 -28.96 -21.11 19.35
C ASP A 63 -28.49 -20.75 20.77
N PRO A 64 -29.22 -21.18 21.83
CA PRO A 64 -28.75 -20.99 23.19
C PRO A 64 -27.49 -21.82 23.48
N ILE A 65 -26.53 -21.24 24.20
CA ILE A 65 -25.27 -21.89 24.62
C ILE A 65 -25.32 -22.16 26.13
N ASP A 66 -25.08 -23.41 26.53
CA ASP A 66 -24.95 -23.81 27.94
C ASP A 66 -23.48 -23.77 28.36
N VAL A 67 -23.15 -22.86 29.28
CA VAL A 67 -21.78 -22.68 29.79
C VAL A 67 -21.50 -23.47 31.07
N ALA A 68 -22.36 -24.44 31.43
CA ALA A 68 -22.15 -25.28 32.61
C ALA A 68 -20.78 -25.98 32.57
N GLY A 69 -19.92 -25.66 33.55
CA GLY A 69 -18.59 -26.25 33.67
C GLY A 69 -17.54 -25.70 32.70
N TRP A 70 -17.82 -24.58 32.04
CA TRP A 70 -16.81 -23.76 31.37
C TRP A 70 -15.99 -23.01 32.42
N THR A 71 -14.83 -22.50 32.02
CA THR A 71 -13.91 -21.84 32.95
C THR A 71 -13.35 -20.54 32.39
N ILE A 72 -12.96 -19.62 33.28
CA ILE A 72 -12.13 -18.45 32.97
C ILE A 72 -10.77 -18.58 33.67
N ALA A 73 -9.69 -18.13 33.03
CA ALA A 73 -8.34 -18.21 33.58
C ALA A 73 -7.47 -16.99 33.22
N ASP A 74 -6.61 -16.59 34.15
CA ASP A 74 -5.60 -15.52 34.00
C ASP A 74 -4.16 -16.07 33.84
N GLY A 75 -4.02 -17.39 33.83
CA GLY A 75 -2.74 -18.10 33.78
C GLY A 75 -2.10 -18.36 35.15
N GLN A 76 -2.67 -17.86 36.25
CA GLN A 76 -2.31 -18.24 37.62
C GLN A 76 -3.38 -19.13 38.26
N GLU A 77 -4.66 -18.76 38.10
CA GLU A 77 -5.81 -19.48 38.62
C GLU A 77 -6.81 -19.83 37.49
N THR A 78 -7.77 -20.68 37.80
CA THR A 78 -8.81 -21.08 36.84
C THR A 78 -10.11 -21.29 37.60
N ASP A 79 -11.10 -20.47 37.30
CA ASP A 79 -12.41 -20.52 37.93
C ASP A 79 -13.42 -21.25 37.06
N THR A 80 -14.24 -22.08 37.68
CA THR A 80 -15.39 -22.72 37.01
C THR A 80 -16.61 -21.83 37.11
N LEU A 81 -17.31 -21.63 36.00
CA LEU A 81 -18.57 -20.89 35.95
C LEU A 81 -19.71 -21.72 36.57
N ASP A 82 -20.37 -21.16 37.58
CA ASP A 82 -21.55 -21.72 38.25
C ASP A 82 -22.70 -20.71 38.24
N VAL A 83 -23.92 -21.19 38.52
CA VAL A 83 -25.09 -20.30 38.64
C VAL A 83 -24.93 -19.35 39.83
N ASP A 84 -25.26 -18.07 39.67
CA ASP A 84 -25.42 -17.21 40.84
C ASP A 84 -26.68 -17.64 41.61
N SER A 85 -26.49 -18.46 42.63
CA SER A 85 -27.58 -18.99 43.47
C SER A 85 -28.30 -17.94 44.33
N THR A 86 -27.78 -16.71 44.38
CA THR A 86 -28.31 -15.61 45.19
C THR A 86 -29.15 -14.65 44.36
N HIS A 87 -28.64 -14.27 43.18
CA HIS A 87 -29.27 -13.25 42.31
C HIS A 87 -29.80 -13.82 40.99
N GLY A 88 -29.26 -14.93 40.50
CA GLY A 88 -29.62 -15.55 39.24
C GLY A 88 -30.92 -16.37 39.29
N ASP A 89 -31.42 -16.72 38.10
CA ASP A 89 -32.61 -17.55 37.92
C ASP A 89 -32.32 -19.06 38.00
N GLY A 90 -31.04 -19.42 38.20
CA GLY A 90 -30.54 -20.79 38.29
C GLY A 90 -30.21 -21.46 36.96
N THR A 91 -30.07 -20.70 35.87
CA THR A 91 -29.64 -21.21 34.56
C THR A 91 -28.18 -20.87 34.24
N THR A 92 -27.50 -21.76 33.52
CA THR A 92 -26.21 -21.50 32.83
C THR A 92 -26.40 -21.35 31.32
N ILE A 93 -27.65 -21.31 30.85
CA ILE A 93 -27.98 -21.30 29.43
C ILE A 93 -28.16 -19.86 28.98
N ILE A 94 -27.19 -19.36 28.23
CA ILE A 94 -27.21 -18.03 27.61
C ILE A 94 -28.07 -18.12 26.35
N PRO A 95 -29.21 -17.39 26.26
CA PRO A 95 -30.05 -17.39 25.07
C PRO A 95 -29.27 -16.95 23.82
N ALA A 96 -29.80 -17.29 22.64
CA ALA A 96 -29.36 -16.67 21.39
C ALA A 96 -29.51 -15.15 21.48
N ASP A 97 -28.50 -14.40 21.05
CA ASP A 97 -28.45 -12.93 21.17
C ASP A 97 -28.58 -12.45 22.64
N GLY A 98 -28.10 -13.27 23.58
CA GLY A 98 -28.21 -13.05 25.03
C GLY A 98 -26.85 -12.82 25.68
N TYR A 99 -26.90 -12.21 26.88
CA TYR A 99 -25.73 -11.85 27.68
C TYR A 99 -25.67 -12.67 28.97
N ALA A 100 -24.47 -12.86 29.51
CA ALA A 100 -24.25 -13.39 30.85
C ALA A 100 -23.20 -12.59 31.61
N LEU A 101 -23.45 -12.32 32.89
CA LEU A 101 -22.55 -11.60 33.76
C LEU A 101 -21.88 -12.57 34.75
N ILE A 102 -20.56 -12.53 34.84
CA ILE A 102 -19.75 -13.35 35.75
C ILE A 102 -19.17 -12.46 36.84
N THR A 103 -19.43 -12.81 38.10
CA THR A 103 -19.02 -12.01 39.27
C THR A 103 -18.40 -12.85 40.38
N ASP A 104 -17.77 -12.18 41.35
CA ASP A 104 -17.33 -12.75 42.62
C ASP A 104 -18.47 -13.36 43.45
N LYS A 105 -18.12 -14.26 44.38
CA LYS A 105 -19.07 -14.70 45.42
C LYS A 105 -19.27 -13.59 46.47
N GLY A 106 -20.48 -13.06 46.51
CA GLY A 106 -20.82 -11.93 47.38
C GLY A 106 -20.53 -10.58 46.73
N THR A 107 -20.50 -10.55 45.39
CA THR A 107 -20.48 -9.33 44.59
C THR A 107 -21.51 -8.30 45.05
N THR A 108 -21.16 -7.03 44.89
CA THR A 108 -22.07 -5.89 45.07
C THR A 108 -22.44 -5.22 43.75
N VAL A 109 -22.12 -5.86 42.62
CA VAL A 109 -22.42 -5.36 41.27
C VAL A 109 -23.91 -5.09 41.12
N TYR A 110 -24.78 -5.96 41.64
CA TYR A 110 -26.24 -5.81 41.53
C TYR A 110 -26.82 -4.68 42.39
N GLU A 111 -26.05 -4.17 43.36
CA GLU A 111 -26.43 -2.96 44.11
C GLU A 111 -25.80 -1.68 43.53
N THR A 112 -24.73 -1.82 42.73
CA THR A 112 -23.91 -0.71 42.22
C THR A 112 -24.27 -0.35 40.78
N PHE A 113 -24.42 -1.35 39.91
CA PHE A 113 -24.72 -1.18 38.49
C PHE A 113 -26.18 -1.56 38.18
N SER A 114 -26.75 -0.91 37.16
CA SER A 114 -28.06 -1.27 36.63
C SER A 114 -27.92 -2.42 35.63
N VAL A 115 -27.89 -3.65 36.14
CA VAL A 115 -27.77 -4.86 35.31
C VAL A 115 -29.08 -5.15 34.56
N ALA A 116 -29.00 -5.48 33.28
CA ALA A 116 -30.19 -5.77 32.46
C ALA A 116 -30.98 -6.98 32.98
N GLU A 117 -32.33 -6.88 32.99
CA GLU A 117 -33.21 -7.90 33.59
C GLU A 117 -33.14 -9.29 32.91
N ASN A 118 -32.63 -9.37 31.68
CA ASN A 118 -32.56 -10.58 30.87
C ASN A 118 -31.15 -11.22 30.81
N ALA A 119 -30.16 -10.63 31.48
CA ALA A 119 -28.83 -11.22 31.56
C ALA A 119 -28.82 -12.47 32.44
N VAL A 120 -28.12 -13.52 32.01
CA VAL A 120 -27.87 -14.70 32.82
C VAL A 120 -26.83 -14.35 33.88
N LEU A 121 -27.12 -14.60 35.15
CA LEU A 121 -26.22 -14.23 36.25
C LEU A 121 -25.43 -15.46 36.71
N LEU A 122 -24.12 -15.39 36.55
CA LEU A 122 -23.15 -16.42 36.87
C LEU A 122 -22.20 -15.93 37.97
N SER A 123 -21.60 -16.88 38.68
CA SER A 123 -20.53 -16.61 39.62
C SER A 123 -19.41 -17.62 39.44
N VAL A 124 -18.19 -17.24 39.77
CA VAL A 124 -17.07 -18.17 39.88
C VAL A 124 -17.24 -19.12 41.07
N ASP A 125 -16.60 -20.28 41.05
CA ASP A 125 -16.62 -21.25 42.15
C ASP A 125 -15.73 -20.87 43.34
N ASP A 126 -14.84 -19.90 43.14
CA ASP A 126 -14.02 -19.28 44.18
C ASP A 126 -14.65 -18.01 44.77
N SER A 127 -13.94 -17.37 45.72
CA SER A 127 -14.46 -16.18 46.42
C SER A 127 -14.34 -14.91 45.58
N THR A 128 -13.38 -14.86 44.67
CA THR A 128 -13.06 -13.71 43.80
C THR A 128 -12.67 -14.21 42.41
N LEU A 129 -12.89 -13.40 41.38
CA LEU A 129 -12.43 -13.64 40.01
C LEU A 129 -10.93 -13.86 39.99
N CYS A 130 -10.51 -14.95 39.37
CA CYS A 130 -9.13 -15.41 39.21
C CYS A 130 -8.31 -15.39 40.52
N GLY A 131 -8.97 -15.70 41.64
CA GLY A 131 -8.35 -15.90 42.95
C GLY A 131 -7.93 -14.63 43.72
N TYR A 132 -7.69 -13.49 43.06
CA TYR A 132 -7.29 -12.22 43.70
C TYR A 132 -8.02 -10.97 43.20
N GLY A 133 -9.01 -11.11 42.30
CA GLY A 133 -9.59 -10.00 41.55
C GLY A 133 -8.83 -9.73 40.25
N LEU A 134 -9.38 -8.87 39.41
CA LEU A 134 -8.80 -8.48 38.13
C LEU A 134 -7.74 -7.39 38.33
N ASN A 135 -6.62 -7.47 37.64
CA ASN A 135 -5.57 -6.46 37.78
C ASN A 135 -5.86 -5.22 36.93
N ASN A 136 -5.90 -4.05 37.56
CA ASN A 136 -6.31 -2.79 36.92
C ASN A 136 -5.29 -2.27 35.89
N GLN A 137 -4.04 -2.77 35.90
CA GLN A 137 -2.97 -2.26 35.04
C GLN A 137 -2.55 -3.25 33.98
N LYS A 138 -2.70 -4.56 34.25
CA LYS A 138 -2.41 -5.60 33.29
C LYS A 138 -2.95 -6.95 33.70
N GLU A 139 -3.71 -7.58 32.83
CA GLU A 139 -4.19 -8.93 33.03
C GLU A 139 -4.52 -9.57 31.68
N LYS A 140 -4.73 -10.88 31.71
CA LYS A 140 -5.43 -11.60 30.64
C LYS A 140 -6.57 -12.43 31.20
N ILE A 141 -7.60 -12.65 30.40
CA ILE A 141 -8.70 -13.55 30.70
C ILE A 141 -8.93 -14.44 29.48
N ILE A 142 -8.86 -15.74 29.71
CA ILE A 142 -9.09 -16.77 28.70
C ILE A 142 -10.35 -17.55 29.06
N LEU A 143 -11.35 -17.50 28.19
CA LEU A 143 -12.58 -18.31 28.30
C LEU A 143 -12.33 -19.69 27.67
N MET A 144 -12.64 -20.75 28.42
CA MET A 144 -12.48 -22.13 27.96
C MET A 144 -13.76 -22.94 28.08
N ASP A 145 -14.01 -23.80 27.10
CA ASP A 145 -15.10 -24.76 27.14
C ASP A 145 -14.84 -25.91 28.15
N GLN A 146 -15.84 -26.76 28.35
CA GLN A 146 -15.73 -27.93 29.24
C GLN A 146 -14.61 -28.92 28.84
N ALA A 147 -14.15 -28.89 27.59
CA ALA A 147 -13.05 -29.73 27.11
C ALA A 147 -11.67 -29.08 27.33
N GLY A 148 -11.62 -27.84 27.80
CA GLY A 148 -10.40 -27.04 27.99
C GLY A 148 -9.92 -26.38 26.69
N SER A 149 -10.77 -26.24 25.69
CA SER A 149 -10.47 -25.50 24.46
C SER A 149 -10.71 -24.01 24.71
N MET A 150 -9.77 -23.15 24.34
CA MET A 150 -9.96 -21.70 24.32
C MET A 150 -11.09 -21.33 23.35
N ILE A 151 -12.02 -20.50 23.82
CA ILE A 151 -13.17 -20.02 23.06
C ILE A 151 -13.03 -18.56 22.68
N ASP A 152 -12.52 -17.74 23.60
CA ASP A 152 -12.23 -16.30 23.41
C ASP A 152 -11.22 -15.87 24.48
N ALA A 153 -10.50 -14.77 24.25
CA ALA A 153 -9.57 -14.19 25.21
C ALA A 153 -9.53 -12.66 25.10
N VAL A 154 -9.20 -12.01 26.22
CA VAL A 154 -8.91 -10.58 26.27
C VAL A 154 -7.70 -10.35 27.16
N GLU A 155 -6.81 -9.46 26.75
CA GLU A 155 -5.69 -8.98 27.57
C GLU A 155 -5.60 -7.46 27.54
N TRP A 156 -5.07 -6.86 28.60
CA TRP A 156 -4.78 -5.43 28.67
C TRP A 156 -3.44 -5.18 29.37
N GLY A 157 -2.81 -4.05 29.05
CA GLY A 157 -1.61 -3.55 29.73
C GLY A 157 -0.28 -4.24 29.42
N ASP A 158 -0.22 -5.57 29.38
CA ASP A 158 0.95 -6.36 28.94
C ASP A 158 0.52 -7.31 27.79
N ASP A 159 1.47 -7.66 26.92
CA ASP A 159 1.33 -8.62 25.81
C ASP A 159 1.73 -10.02 26.31
N TYR A 160 0.78 -10.95 26.35
CA TYR A 160 0.96 -12.32 26.85
C TYR A 160 1.02 -13.33 25.70
N ASP A 161 2.12 -14.10 25.62
CA ASP A 161 2.40 -15.07 24.54
C ASP A 161 1.29 -16.11 24.21
N ASP A 162 0.34 -16.33 25.12
CA ASP A 162 -0.77 -17.29 25.01
C ASP A 162 -2.13 -16.64 24.71
N VAL A 163 -2.18 -15.32 24.54
CA VAL A 163 -3.32 -14.58 23.97
C VAL A 163 -2.88 -14.04 22.61
N PRO A 164 -3.68 -14.24 21.54
CA PRO A 164 -3.30 -13.74 20.23
C PRO A 164 -3.49 -12.22 20.12
N GLY A 165 -2.64 -11.57 19.32
CA GLY A 165 -2.75 -10.16 18.95
C GLY A 165 -1.98 -9.22 19.87
N THR A 166 -2.55 -8.05 20.14
CA THR A 166 -1.97 -7.02 21.00
C THR A 166 -2.94 -6.61 22.12
N PRO A 167 -2.44 -6.09 23.26
CA PRO A 167 -3.31 -5.82 24.39
C PRO A 167 -4.24 -4.63 24.20
N ALA A 168 -5.44 -4.75 24.74
CA ALA A 168 -6.40 -3.68 24.85
C ALA A 168 -5.84 -2.52 25.70
N PRO A 169 -6.39 -1.29 25.56
CA PRO A 169 -6.05 -0.17 26.42
C PRO A 169 -6.20 -0.50 27.91
N ILE A 170 -5.42 0.13 28.77
CA ILE A 170 -5.56 -0.02 30.23
C ILE A 170 -6.80 0.78 30.68
N PRO A 171 -7.81 0.15 31.30
CA PRO A 171 -9.02 0.86 31.72
C PRO A 171 -8.76 1.86 32.85
N SER A 172 -9.31 3.06 32.71
CA SER A 172 -9.34 4.05 33.79
C SER A 172 -10.30 3.60 34.90
N GLU A 173 -10.11 4.14 36.10
CA GLU A 173 -11.03 3.90 37.23
C GLU A 173 -12.48 4.27 36.84
N GLY A 174 -13.41 3.34 37.07
CA GLY A 174 -14.83 3.46 36.77
C GLY A 174 -15.23 3.13 35.32
N THR A 175 -14.28 2.78 34.46
CA THR A 175 -14.52 2.44 33.05
C THR A 175 -14.43 0.93 32.83
N SER A 176 -15.05 0.45 31.74
CA SER A 176 -14.96 -0.95 31.30
C SER A 176 -14.33 -1.05 29.92
N LEU A 177 -13.70 -2.19 29.63
CA LEU A 177 -13.37 -2.59 28.26
C LEU A 177 -14.62 -3.16 27.62
N ILE A 178 -15.12 -2.55 26.57
CA ILE A 178 -16.27 -3.04 25.80
C ILE A 178 -15.82 -3.55 24.44
N ARG A 179 -16.38 -4.68 24.01
CA ARG A 179 -16.14 -5.24 22.68
C ARG A 179 -16.85 -4.37 21.63
N CYS A 180 -16.12 -3.99 20.58
CA CYS A 180 -16.58 -3.01 19.59
C CYS A 180 -17.51 -3.61 18.52
N GLN A 181 -17.41 -4.92 18.29
CA GLN A 181 -18.18 -5.68 17.30
C GLN A 181 -18.43 -7.10 17.82
N ALA A 182 -19.49 -7.75 17.35
CA ALA A 182 -19.77 -9.16 17.67
C ALA A 182 -18.89 -10.15 16.87
N ILE A 183 -17.59 -9.85 16.77
CA ILE A 183 -16.56 -10.59 16.06
C ILE A 183 -15.33 -10.64 16.96
N ASP A 184 -14.67 -11.79 16.98
CA ASP A 184 -13.35 -12.01 17.58
C ASP A 184 -12.30 -11.91 16.46
N ASN A 185 -11.39 -10.94 16.55
CA ASN A 185 -10.33 -10.74 15.57
C ASN A 185 -9.01 -11.40 16.00
N ASP A 186 -9.00 -12.20 17.06
CA ASP A 186 -7.79 -12.72 17.70
C ASP A 186 -6.81 -11.58 18.07
N ASP A 187 -7.33 -10.39 18.45
CA ASP A 187 -6.54 -9.22 18.85
C ASP A 187 -7.32 -8.28 19.78
N SER A 188 -6.91 -8.22 21.06
CA SER A 188 -7.62 -7.48 22.11
C SER A 188 -7.68 -5.97 21.82
N ALA A 189 -6.67 -5.39 21.17
CA ALA A 189 -6.64 -3.97 20.82
C ALA A 189 -7.61 -3.60 19.68
N LEU A 190 -7.95 -4.57 18.82
CA LEU A 190 -8.95 -4.38 17.77
C LEU A 190 -10.36 -4.67 18.29
N ASP A 191 -10.45 -5.60 19.23
CA ASP A 191 -11.72 -6.09 19.73
C ASP A 191 -12.32 -5.21 20.81
N PHE A 192 -11.49 -4.62 21.69
CA PHE A 192 -11.94 -3.88 22.87
C PHE A 192 -11.55 -2.40 22.84
N LEU A 193 -12.45 -1.57 23.37
CA LEU A 193 -12.22 -0.15 23.62
C LEU A 193 -12.71 0.23 25.01
N GLU A 194 -12.15 1.29 25.58
CA GLU A 194 -12.56 1.80 26.89
C GLU A 194 -13.91 2.56 26.78
N SER A 195 -14.82 2.27 27.72
CA SER A 195 -16.11 2.96 27.85
C SER A 195 -16.29 3.55 29.25
N THR A 196 -16.70 4.81 29.30
CA THR A 196 -17.12 5.50 30.53
C THR A 196 -18.55 5.15 30.95
N THR A 197 -19.27 4.37 30.13
CA THR A 197 -20.65 3.94 30.40
C THR A 197 -20.69 2.41 30.40
N PRO A 198 -20.41 1.77 31.55
CA PRO A 198 -20.49 0.32 31.66
C PRO A 198 -21.93 -0.18 31.47
N THR A 199 -22.10 -1.27 30.72
CA THR A 199 -23.41 -1.77 30.25
C THR A 199 -23.71 -3.20 30.68
N PRO A 200 -23.56 -3.58 31.96
CA PRO A 200 -23.69 -4.98 32.37
C PRO A 200 -25.07 -5.55 32.04
N GLY A 201 -25.06 -6.63 31.29
CA GLY A 201 -26.17 -7.40 30.79
C GLY A 201 -26.80 -6.91 29.48
N GLY A 202 -26.29 -5.84 28.87
CA GLY A 202 -26.94 -5.16 27.75
C GLY A 202 -26.01 -4.80 26.58
N ASP A 203 -26.58 -4.14 25.55
CA ASP A 203 -25.83 -3.71 24.38
C ASP A 203 -24.75 -2.69 24.76
N ASN A 204 -23.50 -2.94 24.34
CA ASN A 204 -22.39 -2.00 24.50
C ASN A 204 -22.71 -0.65 23.85
N ILE A 205 -22.58 0.43 24.63
CA ILE A 205 -22.71 1.80 24.11
C ILE A 205 -21.33 2.24 23.63
N LEU A 206 -21.10 2.15 22.33
CA LEU A 206 -19.89 2.68 21.72
C LEU A 206 -19.81 4.19 21.99
N PRO A 207 -18.65 4.72 22.42
CA PRO A 207 -18.48 6.15 22.66
C PRO A 207 -18.88 6.93 21.42
N THR A 208 -19.88 7.81 21.53
CA THR A 208 -20.17 8.76 20.47
C THR A 208 -19.05 9.80 20.43
N GLN A 209 -18.76 10.39 19.28
CA GLN A 209 -17.75 11.46 19.16
C GLN A 209 -18.02 12.70 20.06
N ASP A 210 -19.16 12.77 20.76
CA ASP A 210 -19.55 13.85 21.67
C ASP A 210 -19.55 13.46 23.18
N ASP A 211 -19.50 12.17 23.55
CA ASP A 211 -19.77 11.73 24.94
C ASP A 211 -18.52 11.52 25.84
N GLN A 212 -17.32 11.90 25.39
CA GLN A 212 -16.17 12.06 26.29
C GLN A 212 -16.19 13.43 27.02
N ALA A 213 -17.38 14.04 27.14
CA ALA A 213 -17.58 15.31 27.79
C ALA A 213 -18.66 15.30 28.88
N SER A 214 -18.19 15.58 30.10
CA SER A 214 -18.91 16.04 31.29
C SER A 214 -19.60 14.97 32.18
N THR A 215 -19.06 14.78 33.39
CA THR A 215 -19.70 15.25 34.63
C THR A 215 -18.70 15.47 35.78
N THR A 216 -18.47 16.72 36.20
CA THR A 216 -18.68 17.23 37.57
C THR A 216 -18.33 18.73 37.64
N GLU A 217 -19.20 19.53 38.25
CA GLU A 217 -19.02 20.98 38.49
C GLU A 217 -18.38 21.26 39.87
N PRO A 218 -17.89 22.49 40.16
CA PRO A 218 -17.29 23.49 39.29
C PRO A 218 -15.91 23.89 39.84
N ASP A 219 -14.83 23.57 39.14
CA ASP A 219 -13.58 24.31 39.33
C ASP A 219 -12.92 24.53 37.97
N GLU A 220 -12.70 25.81 37.67
CA GLU A 220 -12.01 26.38 36.50
C GLU A 220 -12.16 25.65 35.16
N THR A 221 -13.19 26.06 34.40
CA THR A 221 -13.25 26.06 32.92
C THR A 221 -12.04 25.43 32.20
N ILE A 222 -12.08 24.12 31.94
CA ILE A 222 -11.33 23.53 30.84
C ILE A 222 -12.24 23.56 29.62
N GLU A 223 -12.02 24.59 28.81
CA GLU A 223 -12.55 24.71 27.46
C GLU A 223 -12.08 23.48 26.67
N TYR A 224 -12.99 22.67 26.13
CA TYR A 224 -12.64 21.73 25.07
C TYR A 224 -12.01 22.57 23.94
N LEU A 225 -10.68 22.56 23.84
CA LEU A 225 -9.95 23.27 22.81
C LEU A 225 -10.35 22.64 21.47
N LEU A 226 -11.27 23.29 20.76
CA LEU A 226 -11.36 23.16 19.31
C LEU A 226 -9.93 23.22 18.75
N PRO A 227 -9.52 22.32 17.83
CA PRO A 227 -8.13 22.25 17.37
C PRO A 227 -7.72 23.65 16.90
N THR A 228 -6.67 24.19 17.51
CA THR A 228 -6.21 25.56 17.21
C THR A 228 -5.38 25.54 15.94
N ILE A 229 -4.07 25.80 16.00
CA ILE A 229 -3.17 25.72 14.86
C ILE A 229 -2.28 24.49 15.04
N LEU A 230 -2.22 23.64 14.03
CA LEU A 230 -1.48 22.38 14.06
C LEU A 230 -0.27 22.43 13.14
N ILE A 231 0.83 21.85 13.58
CA ILE A 231 1.95 21.40 12.77
C ILE A 231 1.47 20.19 11.97
N THR A 232 1.46 20.30 10.65
CA THR A 232 0.94 19.25 9.76
C THR A 232 1.99 18.61 8.86
N GLU A 233 3.13 19.27 8.65
CA GLU A 233 4.26 18.69 7.93
C GLU A 233 5.58 19.14 8.53
N LEU A 234 6.58 18.26 8.53
CA LEU A 234 7.97 18.57 8.84
C LEU A 234 8.90 17.99 7.77
N TYR A 235 9.75 18.84 7.20
CA TYR A 235 10.89 18.45 6.38
C TYR A 235 12.18 18.80 7.10
N TYR A 236 12.87 17.79 7.65
CA TYR A 236 14.01 17.98 8.54
C TYR A 236 15.32 17.36 8.00
N ASP A 237 15.24 16.26 7.26
CA ASP A 237 16.39 15.62 6.62
C ASP A 237 16.42 15.95 5.12
N THR A 238 16.97 17.13 4.82
CA THR A 238 16.98 17.68 3.46
C THR A 238 17.89 16.88 2.53
N HIS A 239 17.67 16.98 1.22
CA HIS A 239 18.64 16.47 0.25
C HIS A 239 20.03 17.10 0.43
N PRO A 240 21.11 16.39 0.06
CA PRO A 240 22.47 16.85 0.29
C PRO A 240 22.72 18.24 -0.30
N ASN A 241 23.22 19.15 0.55
CA ASN A 241 23.55 20.53 0.19
C ASN A 241 22.34 21.41 -0.21
N ILE A 242 21.11 20.98 0.05
CA ILE A 242 19.92 21.80 -0.03
C ILE A 242 19.48 22.15 1.40
N ASN A 243 19.23 23.43 1.70
CA ASN A 243 18.88 23.88 3.05
C ASN A 243 17.40 24.31 3.11
N ALA A 244 16.49 23.43 2.67
CA ALA A 244 15.07 23.72 2.51
C ALA A 244 14.19 23.24 3.68
N GLU A 245 14.78 22.94 4.85
CA GLU A 245 14.06 22.55 6.07
C GLU A 245 12.79 23.41 6.25
N TYR A 246 11.64 22.80 6.55
CA TYR A 246 10.40 23.55 6.74
C TYR A 246 9.46 22.89 7.75
N VAL A 247 8.59 23.72 8.33
CA VAL A 247 7.40 23.30 9.07
C VAL A 247 6.17 23.85 8.36
N ARG A 248 5.14 23.02 8.18
CA ARG A 248 3.83 23.47 7.68
C ARG A 248 2.86 23.59 8.84
N LEU A 249 2.27 24.78 9.00
CA LEU A 249 1.20 25.02 9.95
C LEU A 249 -0.15 25.02 9.24
N SER A 250 -1.18 24.46 9.86
CA SER A 250 -2.53 24.45 9.33
C SER A 250 -3.52 25.01 10.35
N ASN A 251 -4.44 25.83 9.86
CA ASN A 251 -5.61 26.29 10.59
C ASN A 251 -6.83 25.48 10.17
N PRO A 252 -7.17 24.36 10.86
CA PRO A 252 -8.37 23.58 10.58
C PRO A 252 -9.66 24.26 11.06
N THR A 253 -9.58 25.41 11.74
CA THR A 253 -10.77 26.09 12.24
C THR A 253 -11.53 26.82 11.13
N ASN A 254 -12.79 27.16 11.42
CA ASN A 254 -13.64 27.97 10.55
C ASN A 254 -13.40 29.49 10.70
N ALA A 255 -12.41 29.90 11.50
CA ALA A 255 -12.09 31.30 11.77
C ALA A 255 -10.60 31.60 11.53
N SER A 256 -10.26 32.86 11.26
CA SER A 256 -8.85 33.26 11.23
C SER A 256 -8.28 33.28 12.65
N VAL A 257 -7.02 32.87 12.80
CA VAL A 257 -6.29 32.87 14.08
C VAL A 257 -5.15 33.89 14.05
N ASP A 258 -5.02 34.66 15.14
CA ASP A 258 -3.92 35.61 15.34
C ASP A 258 -2.67 34.89 15.84
N LEU A 259 -1.64 34.87 15.00
CA LEU A 259 -0.32 34.32 15.32
C LEU A 259 0.66 35.39 15.81
N SER A 260 0.23 36.63 16.04
CA SER A 260 1.12 37.69 16.51
C SER A 260 1.88 37.26 17.77
N SER A 261 3.22 37.33 17.72
CA SER A 261 4.12 36.89 18.80
C SER A 261 4.08 35.40 19.16
N TRP A 262 3.39 34.55 18.39
CA TRP A 262 3.56 33.10 18.47
C TRP A 262 4.95 32.71 17.98
N TYR A 263 5.41 31.52 18.35
CA TYR A 263 6.72 31.05 17.90
C TYR A 263 6.84 29.53 17.77
N LEU A 264 7.77 29.11 16.93
CA LEU A 264 8.23 27.72 16.81
C LEU A 264 9.59 27.55 17.49
N THR A 265 9.81 26.39 18.13
CA THR A 265 11.09 26.00 18.76
C THR A 265 11.43 24.55 18.47
N ASP A 266 12.73 24.25 18.31
CA ASP A 266 13.29 22.89 18.26
C ASP A 266 13.68 22.35 19.64
N LYS A 267 13.48 23.15 20.70
CA LYS A 267 13.79 22.81 22.08
C LYS A 267 12.68 23.13 23.08
N PRO A 268 11.48 22.55 22.90
CA PRO A 268 10.34 22.84 23.77
C PRO A 268 10.56 22.49 25.26
N TRP A 269 11.56 21.67 25.60
CA TRP A 269 11.92 21.32 26.98
C TRP A 269 12.79 22.35 27.71
N GLU A 270 13.39 23.33 27.01
CA GLU A 270 14.15 24.40 27.65
C GLU A 270 13.20 25.47 28.24
N GLU A 271 13.68 26.21 29.24
CA GLU A 271 12.93 27.34 29.81
C GLU A 271 12.55 28.35 28.71
N PRO A 272 11.33 28.92 28.71
CA PRO A 272 10.83 29.74 27.60
C PRO A 272 11.74 30.88 27.15
N ASP A 273 12.50 31.51 28.04
CA ASP A 273 13.44 32.60 27.71
C ASP A 273 14.75 32.12 27.06
N ASP A 274 15.05 30.82 27.18
CA ASP A 274 16.24 30.17 26.63
C ASP A 274 15.98 29.39 25.34
N GLN A 275 14.72 29.04 25.07
CA GLN A 275 14.31 28.37 23.83
C GLN A 275 14.78 29.17 22.59
N PRO A 276 15.40 28.52 21.58
CA PRO A 276 15.51 29.08 20.25
C PRO A 276 14.13 29.30 19.64
N LYS A 277 13.90 30.42 18.94
CA LYS A 277 12.57 30.80 18.44
C LYS A 277 12.59 31.25 17.00
N ILE A 278 11.59 30.84 16.24
CA ILE A 278 11.13 31.50 15.01
C ILE A 278 9.84 32.24 15.38
N LEU A 279 9.84 33.58 15.30
CA LEU A 279 8.79 34.45 15.84
C LEU A 279 7.93 35.05 14.73
N PHE A 280 6.62 34.94 14.88
CA PHE A 280 5.65 35.60 14.01
C PHE A 280 5.50 37.09 14.39
N PRO A 281 5.58 38.02 13.43
CA PRO A 281 5.45 39.45 13.70
C PRO A 281 4.02 39.85 14.06
N ASP A 282 3.86 41.06 14.60
CA ASP A 282 2.54 41.64 14.87
C ASP A 282 1.67 41.70 13.60
N ASN A 283 0.37 41.47 13.77
CA ASN A 283 -0.65 41.42 12.72
C ASN A 283 -0.50 40.22 11.76
N THR A 284 0.07 39.10 12.24
CA THR A 284 0.10 37.85 11.47
C THR A 284 -1.19 37.07 11.70
N GLN A 285 -1.98 36.86 10.65
CA GLN A 285 -3.30 36.22 10.73
C GLN A 285 -3.38 35.06 9.75
N ILE A 286 -3.49 33.83 10.25
CA ILE A 286 -3.68 32.65 9.40
C ILE A 286 -5.18 32.47 9.11
N PRO A 287 -5.64 32.55 7.85
CA PRO A 287 -7.06 32.38 7.54
C PRO A 287 -7.60 30.99 7.89
N ALA A 288 -8.91 30.91 8.09
CA ALA A 288 -9.65 29.66 8.26
C ALA A 288 -9.37 28.67 7.12
N ASN A 289 -9.21 27.38 7.44
CA ASN A 289 -8.99 26.30 6.47
C ASN A 289 -7.82 26.56 5.50
N THR A 290 -6.74 27.16 5.99
CA THR A 290 -5.51 27.38 5.21
C THR A 290 -4.30 26.80 5.91
N SER A 291 -3.24 26.60 5.14
CA SER A 291 -1.94 26.16 5.66
C SER A 291 -0.84 27.05 5.13
N TRP A 292 0.22 27.20 5.93
CA TRP A 292 1.39 27.98 5.59
C TRP A 292 2.67 27.16 5.67
N TYR A 293 3.55 27.35 4.70
CA TYR A 293 4.93 26.83 4.70
C TYR A 293 5.88 27.85 5.33
N ILE A 294 6.55 27.45 6.41
CA ILE A 294 7.60 28.22 7.08
C ILE A 294 8.92 27.51 6.83
N THR A 295 9.74 28.03 5.93
CA THR A 295 11.00 27.37 5.52
C THR A 295 12.24 28.12 5.99
N LYS A 296 13.36 27.41 6.10
CA LYS A 296 14.66 27.97 6.44
C LYS A 296 15.21 28.90 5.37
N ASN A 297 14.97 28.55 4.09
CA ASN A 297 15.47 29.25 2.92
C ASN A 297 14.47 29.07 1.76
N ALA A 298 13.77 30.15 1.40
CA ALA A 298 12.74 30.10 0.38
C ALA A 298 13.26 29.76 -1.03
N THR A 299 14.49 30.12 -1.36
CA THR A 299 15.09 29.76 -2.66
C THR A 299 15.31 28.26 -2.76
N ALA A 300 15.78 27.63 -1.69
CA ALA A 300 15.99 26.20 -1.64
C ALA A 300 14.65 25.43 -1.66
N PHE A 301 13.66 25.90 -0.89
CA PHE A 301 12.31 25.33 -0.93
C PHE A 301 11.68 25.44 -2.32
N LEU A 302 11.71 26.62 -2.93
CA LEU A 302 11.19 26.85 -4.29
C LEU A 302 11.91 25.95 -5.32
N TRP A 303 13.21 25.71 -5.14
CA TRP A 303 13.99 24.84 -6.00
C TRP A 303 13.49 23.38 -5.99
N GLU A 304 13.09 22.85 -4.83
CA GLU A 304 12.63 21.46 -4.71
C GLU A 304 11.12 21.31 -4.98
N THR A 305 10.31 22.33 -4.70
CA THR A 305 8.84 22.22 -4.76
C THR A 305 8.20 22.92 -5.95
N ALA A 306 8.91 23.87 -6.58
CA ALA A 306 8.35 24.86 -7.52
C ALA A 306 7.24 25.75 -6.92
N ILE A 307 7.11 25.79 -5.59
CA ILE A 307 6.12 26.58 -4.86
C ILE A 307 6.86 27.61 -4.00
N LEU A 308 6.33 28.83 -3.90
CA LEU A 308 6.83 29.81 -2.94
C LEU A 308 6.28 29.52 -1.55
N PRO A 309 7.11 29.52 -0.49
CA PRO A 309 6.63 29.39 0.88
C PRO A 309 5.97 30.70 1.34
N ASP A 310 5.18 30.61 2.40
CA ASP A 310 4.54 31.78 3.00
C ASP A 310 5.51 32.62 3.83
N PHE A 311 6.53 31.97 4.42
CA PHE A 311 7.55 32.63 5.23
C PHE A 311 8.92 31.97 5.09
N GLU A 312 9.99 32.74 5.30
CA GLU A 312 11.34 32.23 5.54
C GLU A 312 11.94 32.75 6.86
N TYR A 313 12.86 32.01 7.51
CA TYR A 313 13.34 32.38 8.86
C TYR A 313 14.85 32.46 9.07
N ALA A 314 15.70 31.81 8.26
CA ALA A 314 17.15 31.81 8.49
C ALA A 314 17.95 32.57 7.43
N VAL A 315 17.50 32.55 6.17
CA VAL A 315 18.14 33.21 5.04
C VAL A 315 17.08 34.03 4.32
N ASP A 316 17.25 35.36 4.28
CA ASP A 316 16.39 36.26 3.47
C ASP A 316 16.81 36.11 1.99
N SER A 317 16.24 35.10 1.35
CA SER A 317 16.69 34.56 0.07
C SER A 317 15.74 34.90 -1.08
N GLN A 318 14.45 35.13 -0.78
CA GLN A 318 13.43 35.46 -1.78
C GLN A 318 12.74 36.78 -1.42
N PRO A 319 12.93 37.86 -2.21
CA PRO A 319 12.37 39.18 -1.90
C PRO A 319 10.85 39.27 -1.74
N MET A 320 10.12 38.28 -2.25
CA MET A 320 8.65 38.20 -2.17
C MET A 320 8.16 37.39 -0.97
N VAL A 321 9.05 36.69 -0.27
CA VAL A 321 8.71 35.87 0.89
C VAL A 321 9.02 36.66 2.16
N PRO A 322 8.04 36.90 3.03
CA PRO A 322 8.28 37.56 4.31
C PRO A 322 9.30 36.82 5.19
N GLN A 323 10.29 37.56 5.68
CA GLN A 323 11.32 37.08 6.61
C GLN A 323 10.84 37.16 8.07
N LEU A 324 10.79 36.02 8.76
CA LEU A 324 10.50 35.91 10.18
C LEU A 324 11.72 36.26 11.04
N LEU A 325 11.45 36.76 12.24
CA LEU A 325 12.48 37.06 13.23
C LEU A 325 12.90 35.77 13.93
N THR A 326 14.19 35.65 14.26
CA THR A 326 14.71 34.53 15.03
C THR A 326 15.43 34.98 16.29
N TYR A 327 15.30 34.20 17.36
CA TYR A 327 16.08 34.32 18.57
C TYR A 327 16.86 33.02 18.77
N ARG A 328 18.20 33.10 18.79
CA ARG A 328 19.09 31.93 18.62
C ARG A 328 18.76 31.18 17.31
N SER A 329 19.47 30.08 17.03
CA SER A 329 19.26 29.31 15.81
C SER A 329 18.36 28.12 16.10
N VAL A 330 17.24 28.01 15.37
CA VAL A 330 16.42 26.80 15.30
C VAL A 330 16.99 25.90 14.20
N LYS A 331 17.24 24.63 14.50
CA LYS A 331 17.70 23.64 13.52
C LYS A 331 17.11 22.27 13.83
N TYR A 332 16.36 21.74 12.87
CA TYR A 332 15.82 20.40 12.97
C TYR A 332 16.94 19.35 12.75
N SER A 333 16.89 18.27 13.51
CA SER A 333 17.95 17.27 13.57
C SER A 333 17.62 16.10 12.64
N ASN A 334 18.55 15.72 11.75
CA ASN A 334 18.35 14.65 10.76
C ASN A 334 18.13 13.25 11.39
N THR A 335 18.40 13.08 12.67
CA THR A 335 18.23 11.78 13.37
C THR A 335 17.11 11.81 14.41
N GLY A 336 16.38 12.91 14.54
CA GLY A 336 15.31 13.05 15.52
C GLY A 336 15.42 14.27 16.44
N GLY A 337 14.27 14.75 16.88
CA GLY A 337 14.10 15.96 17.69
C GLY A 337 12.63 16.26 17.99
N LEU A 338 12.37 17.48 18.46
CA LEU A 338 11.03 17.96 18.78
C LEU A 338 10.77 19.27 18.04
N VAL A 339 9.51 19.55 17.71
CA VAL A 339 9.05 20.85 17.21
C VAL A 339 7.85 21.27 18.02
N GLY A 340 7.98 22.35 18.78
CA GLY A 340 6.89 22.92 19.57
C GLY A 340 6.39 24.23 18.96
N LEU A 341 5.07 24.37 18.85
CA LEU A 341 4.38 25.62 18.54
C LEU A 341 3.84 26.24 19.82
N TYR A 342 4.19 27.49 20.09
CA TYR A 342 3.76 28.21 21.29
C TYR A 342 2.98 29.47 20.93
N SER A 343 1.98 29.78 21.75
CA SER A 343 1.26 31.05 21.68
C SER A 343 2.07 32.21 22.24
N ALA A 344 1.56 33.43 22.05
CA ALA A 344 2.14 34.65 22.62
C ALA A 344 2.24 34.62 24.16
N SER A 345 1.37 33.88 24.84
CA SER A 345 1.40 33.67 26.30
C SER A 345 2.31 32.52 26.74
N GLN A 346 3.13 31.98 25.84
CA GLN A 346 4.06 30.86 26.10
C GLN A 346 3.36 29.56 26.50
N GLN A 347 2.09 29.39 26.11
CA GLN A 347 1.41 28.10 26.19
C GLN A 347 1.79 27.25 24.97
N LEU A 348 2.18 26.00 25.20
CA LEU A 348 2.38 25.00 24.13
C LEU A 348 1.03 24.72 23.48
N ILE A 349 0.98 24.85 22.15
CA ILE A 349 -0.21 24.71 21.33
C ILE A 349 -0.22 23.38 20.60
N ASP A 350 0.91 23.01 19.98
CA ASP A 350 1.07 21.74 19.30
C ASP A 350 2.52 21.27 19.40
N LEU A 351 2.72 19.96 19.38
CA LEU A 351 4.00 19.31 19.54
C LEU A 351 4.15 18.16 18.55
N LEU A 352 5.34 18.05 17.99
CA LEU A 352 5.78 16.90 17.19
C LEU A 352 7.07 16.35 17.79
N ILE A 353 7.14 15.03 18.02
CA ILE A 353 8.36 14.30 18.41
C ILE A 353 8.70 13.27 17.33
N TYR A 354 9.91 13.32 16.77
CA TYR A 354 10.31 12.45 15.65
C TYR A 354 11.72 11.89 15.81
N GLY A 355 12.00 10.79 15.11
CA GLY A 355 13.28 10.10 15.09
C GLY A 355 13.75 9.66 16.48
N THR A 356 15.06 9.57 16.68
CA THR A 356 15.66 9.18 17.96
C THR A 356 15.84 10.40 18.87
N THR A 357 15.19 10.42 20.03
CA THR A 357 15.35 11.47 21.06
C THR A 357 15.13 10.93 22.47
N ASP A 358 15.91 11.46 23.43
CA ASP A 358 15.79 11.15 24.87
C ASP A 358 14.98 12.22 25.63
N GLN A 359 14.49 13.25 24.93
CA GLN A 359 13.77 14.36 25.56
C GLN A 359 12.29 14.01 25.75
N TYR A 360 11.80 14.22 26.97
CA TYR A 360 10.41 13.96 27.36
C TYR A 360 9.63 15.25 27.51
N ILE A 361 8.42 15.30 26.96
CA ILE A 361 7.42 16.34 27.22
C ILE A 361 6.11 15.66 27.59
N SER A 362 5.48 16.15 28.66
CA SER A 362 4.37 15.46 29.33
C SER A 362 3.08 15.31 28.51
N CYS A 363 2.94 16.02 27.40
CA CYS A 363 1.73 15.96 26.55
C CYS A 363 1.86 15.00 25.38
N TRP A 364 3.02 14.38 25.14
CA TRP A 364 3.20 13.37 24.10
C TRP A 364 3.13 11.96 24.69
N GLU A 365 2.33 11.10 24.08
CA GLU A 365 2.14 9.73 24.54
C GLU A 365 2.75 8.72 23.56
N GLY A 366 3.39 7.69 24.11
CA GLY A 366 4.01 6.63 23.32
C GLY A 366 5.32 7.01 22.63
N PRO A 367 5.74 6.25 21.60
CA PRO A 367 7.00 6.47 20.92
C PRO A 367 6.99 7.75 20.07
N SER A 368 8.18 8.17 19.67
CA SER A 368 8.39 9.20 18.65
C SER A 368 7.99 8.68 17.26
N ILE A 369 7.67 9.61 16.36
CA ILE A 369 7.38 9.29 14.96
C ILE A 369 8.63 8.67 14.31
N PRO A 370 8.50 7.57 13.55
CA PRO A 370 9.61 6.97 12.81
C PRO A 370 10.29 7.97 11.87
N GLU A 371 11.58 7.77 11.60
CA GLU A 371 12.33 8.64 10.69
C GLU A 371 11.77 8.58 9.26
N SER A 372 11.58 9.73 8.61
CA SER A 372 11.18 9.80 7.19
C SER A 372 12.35 9.58 6.23
N GLY A 373 13.58 9.70 6.72
CA GLY A 373 14.80 9.66 5.92
C GLY A 373 15.00 10.89 5.01
N GLN A 374 16.14 10.89 4.30
CA GLN A 374 16.56 11.99 3.45
C GLN A 374 15.57 12.25 2.31
N GLY A 375 15.16 13.51 2.15
CA GLY A 375 14.15 13.88 1.15
C GLY A 375 12.72 13.57 1.57
N GLY A 376 12.52 12.80 2.65
CA GLY A 376 11.23 12.43 3.20
C GLY A 376 10.58 13.54 4.03
N ILE A 377 9.26 13.57 4.04
CA ILE A 377 8.43 14.51 4.79
C ILE A 377 7.61 13.71 5.81
N LEU A 378 7.62 14.15 7.07
CA LEU A 378 6.61 13.72 8.03
C LEU A 378 5.33 14.48 7.75
N LYS A 379 4.21 13.77 7.62
CA LYS A 379 2.92 14.36 7.32
C LYS A 379 1.86 13.82 8.25
N ARG A 380 1.11 14.74 8.87
CA ARG A 380 0.02 14.42 9.78
C ARG A 380 -1.15 13.84 8.98
N ASN A 381 -1.70 12.74 9.47
CA ASN A 381 -2.87 12.06 8.93
C ASN A 381 -4.09 12.98 8.98
N ILE A 382 -4.96 12.84 7.99
CA ILE A 382 -6.17 13.65 7.83
C ILE A 382 -7.35 12.70 7.69
N ILE A 383 -8.36 12.88 8.55
CA ILE A 383 -9.63 12.15 8.48
C ILE A 383 -10.73 13.13 8.08
N ASN A 384 -11.44 12.86 6.99
CA ASN A 384 -12.53 13.70 6.48
C ASN A 384 -12.15 15.19 6.26
N GLY A 385 -10.88 15.44 5.92
CA GLY A 385 -10.36 16.79 5.69
C GLY A 385 -9.82 17.51 6.94
N THR A 386 -9.86 16.87 8.11
CA THR A 386 -9.35 17.42 9.36
C THR A 386 -8.09 16.67 9.82
N PRO A 387 -6.97 17.35 10.13
CA PRO A 387 -5.80 16.70 10.72
C PRO A 387 -6.13 16.09 12.09
N ILE A 388 -5.65 14.88 12.35
CA ILE A 388 -5.80 14.23 13.66
C ILE A 388 -4.69 14.67 14.62
N ASP A 389 -5.04 14.85 15.89
CA ASP A 389 -4.10 15.25 16.94
C ASP A 389 -4.41 14.54 18.26
N THR A 390 -3.80 13.38 18.41
CA THR A 390 -3.78 12.56 19.63
C THR A 390 -2.49 12.78 20.43
N ASN A 391 -1.58 13.64 19.97
CA ASN A 391 -0.22 13.81 20.49
C ASN A 391 0.56 12.48 20.54
N THR A 392 0.39 11.64 19.53
CA THR A 392 1.11 10.37 19.41
C THR A 392 1.70 10.18 18.02
N ALA A 393 2.59 9.19 17.87
CA ALA A 393 3.16 8.85 16.58
C ALA A 393 2.10 8.40 15.54
N SER A 394 0.97 7.83 15.97
CA SER A 394 -0.06 7.36 15.02
C SER A 394 -0.73 8.49 14.24
N ASP A 395 -0.62 9.74 14.72
CA ASP A 395 -1.06 10.91 13.96
C ASP A 395 -0.25 11.11 12.67
N TRP A 396 0.88 10.44 12.51
CA TRP A 396 1.86 10.68 11.44
C TRP A 396 2.28 9.41 10.68
N VAL A 397 1.95 8.22 11.21
CA VAL A 397 2.25 6.95 10.54
C VAL A 397 1.26 6.72 9.42
N HIS A 398 1.76 6.65 8.19
CA HIS A 398 0.97 6.38 6.99
C HIS A 398 1.64 5.28 6.17
N VAL A 399 0.84 4.50 5.44
CA VAL A 399 1.35 3.52 4.45
C VAL A 399 2.20 4.15 3.33
N ARG A 400 2.11 5.47 3.17
CA ARG A 400 2.71 6.25 2.09
C ARG A 400 3.88 7.01 2.68
N ILE A 401 5.02 6.89 2.02
CA ILE A 401 6.21 7.67 2.34
C ILE A 401 6.19 8.93 1.47
N TYR A 402 5.99 10.09 2.10
CA TYR A 402 5.96 11.37 1.40
C TYR A 402 7.38 11.88 1.15
N HIS A 403 7.66 12.33 -0.07
CA HIS A 403 8.93 13.00 -0.40
C HIS A 403 8.69 14.42 -0.91
N ILE A 404 9.69 15.28 -0.70
CA ILE A 404 9.65 16.66 -1.17
C ILE A 404 9.35 16.76 -2.66
N GLY A 405 8.42 17.65 -3.01
CA GLY A 405 8.05 17.93 -4.40
C GLY A 405 7.07 16.94 -5.04
N GLN A 406 6.77 15.79 -4.41
CA GLN A 406 5.73 14.86 -4.88
C GLN A 406 4.34 15.51 -4.86
N SER A 407 3.45 15.04 -5.74
CA SER A 407 2.04 15.42 -5.71
C SER A 407 1.32 14.82 -4.49
N ASP A 408 0.09 15.26 -4.22
CA ASP A 408 -0.77 14.67 -3.20
C ASP A 408 -2.24 14.70 -3.63
N PHE A 409 -2.53 14.01 -4.74
CA PHE A 409 -3.88 14.01 -5.30
C PHE A 409 -4.82 13.14 -4.46
N PRO A 410 -6.06 13.59 -4.20
CA PRO A 410 -7.06 12.77 -3.52
C PRO A 410 -7.61 11.69 -4.46
N LEU A 411 -8.02 10.56 -3.90
CA LEU A 411 -8.77 9.53 -4.63
C LEU A 411 -10.15 10.08 -4.99
N GLN A 412 -10.48 10.09 -6.29
CA GLN A 412 -11.75 10.65 -6.77
C GLN A 412 -12.37 9.76 -7.84
N THR A 413 -13.66 9.44 -7.65
CA THR A 413 -14.45 8.71 -8.64
C THR A 413 -15.33 9.65 -9.45
N VAL A 414 -15.27 9.52 -10.76
CA VAL A 414 -16.09 10.25 -11.73
C VAL A 414 -17.24 9.36 -12.21
N ALA A 415 -18.48 9.80 -12.02
CA ALA A 415 -19.61 9.24 -12.76
C ALA A 415 -19.58 9.76 -14.20
N SER A 416 -19.36 8.86 -15.15
CA SER A 416 -19.16 9.19 -16.56
C SER A 416 -20.28 8.62 -17.43
N THR A 417 -20.66 9.36 -18.47
CA THR A 417 -21.46 8.85 -19.60
C THR A 417 -20.64 8.86 -20.90
N GLY A 418 -19.32 9.00 -20.76
CA GLY A 418 -18.37 9.09 -21.86
C GLY A 418 -18.27 7.78 -22.63
N GLU A 419 -17.76 7.89 -23.87
CA GLU A 419 -17.46 6.72 -24.68
C GLU A 419 -16.19 6.04 -24.15
N ILE A 420 -16.25 4.72 -23.96
CA ILE A 420 -15.11 3.88 -23.59
C ILE A 420 -14.79 2.96 -24.76
N THR A 421 -13.51 2.84 -25.13
CA THR A 421 -13.08 1.81 -26.09
C THR A 421 -12.02 0.92 -25.48
N THR A 422 -12.32 -0.38 -25.37
CA THR A 422 -11.38 -1.38 -24.87
C THR A 422 -10.49 -1.91 -25.98
N PHE A 423 -9.22 -2.20 -25.67
CA PHE A 423 -8.28 -2.79 -26.61
C PHE A 423 -7.22 -3.64 -25.90
N VAL A 424 -6.56 -4.53 -26.64
CA VAL A 424 -5.46 -5.37 -26.13
C VAL A 424 -4.37 -5.55 -27.18
N SER A 425 -3.12 -5.70 -26.72
CA SER A 425 -1.99 -6.14 -27.55
C SER A 425 -1.85 -7.66 -27.48
N PRO A 426 -1.43 -8.32 -28.58
CA PRO A 426 -1.05 -7.72 -29.86
C PRO A 426 -2.24 -7.47 -30.81
N ASP A 427 -3.46 -7.86 -30.43
CA ASP A 427 -4.63 -7.93 -31.33
C ASP A 427 -4.97 -6.63 -32.07
N ASN A 428 -5.08 -5.51 -31.35
CA ASN A 428 -5.68 -4.29 -31.90
C ASN A 428 -5.16 -2.97 -31.30
N SER A 429 -4.18 -3.00 -30.39
CA SER A 429 -3.61 -1.79 -29.77
C SER A 429 -3.08 -0.77 -30.78
N TYR A 430 -2.21 -1.19 -31.70
CA TYR A 430 -1.61 -0.29 -32.69
C TYR A 430 -2.66 0.49 -33.50
N GLN A 431 -3.65 -0.21 -34.06
CA GLN A 431 -4.67 0.45 -34.87
C GLN A 431 -5.55 1.39 -34.03
N THR A 432 -5.85 1.01 -32.78
CA THR A 432 -6.65 1.83 -31.86
C THR A 432 -5.96 3.14 -31.55
N ILE A 433 -4.69 3.09 -31.13
CA ILE A 433 -3.91 4.28 -30.78
C ILE A 433 -3.70 5.18 -31.99
N VAL A 434 -3.33 4.61 -33.14
CA VAL A 434 -3.17 5.37 -34.40
C VAL A 434 -4.45 6.11 -34.78
N ASN A 435 -5.62 5.46 -34.64
CA ASN A 435 -6.91 6.09 -34.93
C ASN A 435 -7.15 7.32 -34.04
N GLU A 436 -6.76 7.26 -32.77
CA GLU A 436 -6.91 8.38 -31.84
C GLU A 436 -5.90 9.49 -32.11
N LEU A 437 -4.62 9.16 -32.34
CA LEU A 437 -3.59 10.13 -32.72
C LEU A 437 -3.94 10.88 -34.02
N GLN A 438 -4.57 10.20 -34.98
CA GLN A 438 -5.00 10.81 -36.24
C GLN A 438 -6.22 11.72 -36.09
N LYS A 439 -7.05 11.52 -35.06
CA LYS A 439 -8.18 12.40 -34.74
C LYS A 439 -7.76 13.69 -34.07
N ALA A 440 -6.63 13.73 -33.37
CA ALA A 440 -6.13 14.90 -32.66
C ALA A 440 -6.10 16.18 -33.54
N GLN A 441 -6.67 17.26 -33.01
CA GLN A 441 -6.77 18.57 -33.69
C GLN A 441 -6.03 19.70 -32.97
N VAL A 442 -5.82 19.59 -31.65
CA VAL A 442 -5.32 20.67 -30.79
C VAL A 442 -4.03 20.26 -30.10
N SER A 443 -4.05 19.16 -29.35
CA SER A 443 -2.90 18.73 -28.55
C SER A 443 -2.85 17.23 -28.33
N ILE A 444 -1.63 16.72 -28.16
CA ILE A 444 -1.29 15.39 -27.67
C ILE A 444 -0.27 15.58 -26.55
N ASP A 445 -0.63 15.16 -25.35
CA ASP A 445 0.26 15.11 -24.19
C ASP A 445 0.52 13.65 -23.86
N LEU A 446 1.77 13.21 -23.91
CA LEU A 446 2.19 11.82 -23.70
C LEU A 446 3.13 11.74 -22.50
N ASN A 447 2.78 10.94 -21.50
CA ASN A 447 3.71 10.49 -20.46
C ASN A 447 4.04 9.01 -20.72
N MET A 448 5.33 8.70 -20.80
CA MET A 448 5.81 7.37 -21.17
C MET A 448 7.20 7.07 -20.57
N TYR A 449 7.35 5.90 -19.95
CA TYR A 449 8.64 5.42 -19.46
C TYR A 449 9.67 5.18 -20.58
N GLU A 450 9.27 4.50 -21.68
CA GLU A 450 10.13 4.22 -22.83
C GLU A 450 9.38 4.34 -24.15
N PHE A 451 9.98 5.01 -25.13
CA PHE A 451 9.43 5.18 -26.47
C PHE A 451 10.43 4.81 -27.59
N THR A 452 10.27 3.60 -28.13
CA THR A 452 11.15 3.03 -29.17
C THR A 452 10.40 2.60 -30.45
N ASN A 453 9.07 2.75 -30.50
CA ASN A 453 8.26 2.31 -31.64
C ASN A 453 8.34 3.31 -32.81
N PRO A 454 8.95 2.93 -33.95
CA PRO A 454 9.17 3.85 -35.07
C PRO A 454 7.88 4.25 -35.80
N PHE A 455 6.80 3.50 -35.62
CA PHE A 455 5.56 3.73 -36.34
C PHE A 455 4.64 4.71 -35.60
N LEU A 456 4.59 4.64 -34.27
CA LEU A 456 3.90 5.65 -33.45
C LEU A 456 4.64 7.00 -33.49
N TYR A 457 5.96 6.96 -33.57
CA TYR A 457 6.80 8.13 -33.86
C TYR A 457 6.37 8.86 -35.15
N ASP A 458 6.12 8.14 -36.24
CA ASP A 458 5.67 8.75 -37.51
C ASP A 458 4.29 9.43 -37.36
N GLU A 459 3.40 8.89 -36.52
CA GLU A 459 2.09 9.49 -36.26
C GLU A 459 2.20 10.79 -35.47
N LEU A 460 3.10 10.87 -34.47
CA LEU A 460 3.36 12.12 -33.75
C LEU A 460 3.99 13.19 -34.66
N LEU A 461 4.94 12.81 -35.53
CA LEU A 461 5.46 13.73 -36.55
C LEU A 461 4.38 14.20 -37.52
N SER A 462 3.43 13.32 -37.84
CA SER A 462 2.29 13.66 -38.68
C SER A 462 1.33 14.61 -37.96
N ALA A 463 1.15 14.47 -36.64
CA ALA A 463 0.37 15.41 -35.82
C ALA A 463 1.02 16.80 -35.79
N LEU A 464 2.34 16.88 -35.59
CA LEU A 464 3.09 18.15 -35.67
C LEU A 464 2.92 18.84 -37.03
N LYS A 465 2.96 18.08 -38.13
CA LYS A 465 2.70 18.62 -39.48
C LYS A 465 1.27 19.12 -39.67
N ARG A 466 0.30 18.63 -38.88
CA ARG A 466 -1.08 19.13 -38.81
C ARG A 466 -1.24 20.33 -37.88
N ASN A 467 -0.14 20.85 -37.30
CA ASN A 467 -0.12 21.89 -36.27
C ASN A 467 -0.79 21.50 -34.94
N VAL A 468 -0.83 20.20 -34.63
CA VAL A 468 -1.21 19.71 -33.29
C VAL A 468 -0.03 19.94 -32.35
N THR A 469 -0.27 20.46 -31.16
CA THR A 469 0.76 20.61 -30.12
C THR A 469 1.12 19.24 -29.58
N VAL A 470 2.40 18.87 -29.56
CA VAL A 470 2.84 17.56 -29.03
C VAL A 470 3.79 17.80 -27.86
N ARG A 471 3.40 17.38 -26.65
CA ARG A 471 4.22 17.44 -25.43
C ARG A 471 4.51 16.03 -24.92
N LEU A 472 5.78 15.74 -24.64
CA LEU A 472 6.23 14.46 -24.11
C LEU A 472 6.86 14.70 -22.73
N PHE A 473 6.48 13.89 -21.76
CA PHE A 473 7.15 13.73 -20.47
C PHE A 473 7.66 12.29 -20.37
N MET A 474 8.94 12.11 -20.07
CA MET A 474 9.64 10.83 -20.19
C MET A 474 10.51 10.55 -18.96
N GLU A 475 10.86 9.28 -18.74
CA GLU A 475 11.93 8.92 -17.81
C GLU A 475 13.31 9.31 -18.39
N GLY A 476 14.10 10.07 -17.62
CA GLY A 476 15.41 10.57 -18.07
C GLY A 476 16.59 9.63 -17.81
N ALA A 477 16.41 8.62 -16.96
CA ALA A 477 17.42 7.62 -16.62
C ALA A 477 16.77 6.25 -16.39
N PRO A 478 16.09 5.66 -17.41
CA PRO A 478 15.45 4.37 -17.26
C PRO A 478 16.50 3.29 -16.97
N ILE A 479 16.08 2.17 -16.38
CA ILE A 479 16.97 1.04 -16.10
C ILE A 479 17.65 0.58 -17.40
N GLY A 480 18.99 0.61 -17.42
CA GLY A 480 19.78 0.31 -18.62
C GLY A 480 20.15 1.54 -19.48
N GLY A 481 19.64 2.72 -19.12
CA GLY A 481 19.84 3.98 -19.82
C GLY A 481 18.92 4.17 -21.03
N ILE A 482 18.83 5.41 -21.52
CA ILE A 482 17.99 5.75 -22.68
C ILE A 482 18.50 5.00 -23.93
N ASP A 483 17.62 4.27 -24.60
CA ASP A 483 17.92 3.51 -25.82
C ASP A 483 18.26 4.45 -27.00
N ASP A 484 19.18 4.06 -27.89
CA ASP A 484 19.56 4.93 -29.03
C ASP A 484 18.40 5.21 -30.00
N ARG A 485 17.42 4.28 -30.12
CA ARG A 485 16.17 4.49 -30.88
C ARG A 485 15.34 5.58 -30.24
N GLU A 486 15.23 5.56 -28.92
CA GLU A 486 14.49 6.56 -28.16
C GLU A 486 15.17 7.93 -28.23
N LYS A 487 16.50 7.99 -28.06
CA LYS A 487 17.27 9.24 -28.25
C LYS A 487 17.00 9.85 -29.62
N TYR A 488 17.00 9.02 -30.67
CA TYR A 488 16.71 9.45 -32.03
C TYR A 488 15.27 9.96 -32.18
N ILE A 489 14.28 9.24 -31.66
CA ILE A 489 12.86 9.60 -31.72
C ILE A 489 12.62 10.93 -31.00
N LEU A 490 13.06 11.06 -29.75
CA LEU A 490 12.84 12.24 -28.91
C LEU A 490 13.55 13.47 -29.48
N SER A 491 14.81 13.33 -29.93
CA SER A 491 15.54 14.42 -30.60
C SER A 491 14.81 14.88 -31.86
N THR A 492 14.32 13.96 -32.69
CA THR A 492 13.67 14.32 -33.94
C THR A 492 12.30 14.95 -33.72
N ILE A 493 11.54 14.52 -32.71
CA ILE A 493 10.28 15.16 -32.31
C ILE A 493 10.56 16.59 -31.83
N ALA A 494 11.59 16.80 -30.99
CA ALA A 494 11.98 18.11 -30.52
C ALA A 494 12.40 19.05 -31.68
N GLU A 495 13.22 18.56 -32.60
CA GLU A 495 13.63 19.29 -33.81
C GLU A 495 12.45 19.63 -34.74
N ALA A 496 11.42 18.79 -34.76
CA ALA A 496 10.19 19.01 -35.54
C ALA A 496 9.20 19.96 -34.87
N GLY A 497 9.51 20.51 -33.68
CA GLY A 497 8.70 21.47 -32.95
C GLY A 497 7.85 20.89 -31.81
N GLY A 498 7.99 19.60 -31.51
CA GLY A 498 7.43 19.01 -30.29
C GLY A 498 8.19 19.48 -29.05
N SER A 499 7.53 19.45 -27.89
CA SER A 499 8.17 19.81 -26.62
C SER A 499 8.41 18.56 -25.78
N VAL A 500 9.68 18.17 -25.63
CA VAL A 500 10.07 16.96 -24.92
C VAL A 500 10.78 17.33 -23.62
N ARG A 501 10.29 16.77 -22.51
CA ARG A 501 10.91 16.88 -21.19
C ARG A 501 11.09 15.51 -20.56
N CYS A 502 12.08 15.40 -19.68
CA CYS A 502 12.35 14.20 -18.92
C CYS A 502 12.45 14.53 -17.43
N ILE A 503 11.96 13.64 -16.57
CA ILE A 503 12.33 13.69 -15.16
C ILE A 503 13.78 13.22 -15.00
N VAL A 504 14.58 13.93 -14.21
CA VAL A 504 16.00 13.60 -14.02
C VAL A 504 16.45 13.77 -12.57
N SER A 505 17.43 12.97 -12.17
CA SER A 505 18.26 13.24 -10.99
C SER A 505 19.67 13.59 -11.43
N ASP A 506 20.23 14.68 -10.90
CA ASP A 506 21.57 15.18 -11.16
C ASP A 506 22.13 15.81 -9.87
N SER A 507 22.75 14.98 -9.03
CA SER A 507 23.25 15.39 -7.72
C SER A 507 24.40 16.40 -7.80
N GLU A 508 25.15 16.46 -8.91
CA GLU A 508 26.17 17.49 -9.13
C GLU A 508 25.55 18.89 -9.27
N LYS A 509 24.31 18.95 -9.79
CA LYS A 509 23.53 20.19 -9.91
C LYS A 509 22.47 20.33 -8.81
N GLN A 510 22.51 19.49 -7.78
CA GLN A 510 21.53 19.48 -6.68
C GLN A 510 20.09 19.32 -7.20
N VAL A 511 19.90 18.48 -8.21
CA VAL A 511 18.58 18.11 -8.75
C VAL A 511 18.27 16.69 -8.31
N TYR A 512 17.15 16.52 -7.62
CA TYR A 512 16.68 15.25 -7.10
C TYR A 512 15.28 15.02 -7.66
N ALA A 513 15.09 13.92 -8.39
CA ALA A 513 13.77 13.59 -8.93
C ALA A 513 12.81 13.31 -7.78
N ARG A 514 11.59 13.87 -7.87
CA ARG A 514 10.55 13.63 -6.86
C ARG A 514 10.02 12.18 -6.84
N TYR A 515 10.28 11.41 -7.90
CA TYR A 515 9.92 9.99 -7.98
C TYR A 515 11.15 9.18 -8.30
N GLN A 516 11.19 7.92 -7.84
CA GLN A 516 12.29 7.01 -8.12
C GLN A 516 12.40 6.70 -9.62
N PHE A 517 11.26 6.53 -10.29
CA PHE A 517 11.12 6.46 -11.75
C PHE A 517 9.77 7.05 -12.21
N ASP A 518 9.71 7.65 -13.40
CA ASP A 518 8.47 7.95 -14.12
C ASP A 518 8.04 6.78 -14.98
N HIS A 519 7.21 5.90 -14.41
CA HIS A 519 6.76 4.67 -15.04
C HIS A 519 5.31 4.75 -15.55
N ALA A 520 4.70 5.93 -15.57
CA ALA A 520 3.35 6.14 -16.09
C ALA A 520 3.29 5.94 -17.61
N LYS A 521 2.13 5.46 -18.10
CA LYS A 521 1.88 5.16 -19.52
C LYS A 521 0.48 5.63 -19.88
N TYR A 522 0.39 6.88 -20.30
CA TYR A 522 -0.87 7.46 -20.72
C TYR A 522 -0.67 8.60 -21.72
N LEU A 523 -1.72 8.90 -22.47
CA LEU A 523 -1.77 10.10 -23.28
C LEU A 523 -3.12 10.79 -23.21
N ILE A 524 -3.09 12.12 -23.33
CA ILE A 524 -4.25 12.99 -23.39
C ILE A 524 -4.31 13.61 -24.78
N ILE A 525 -5.48 13.54 -25.40
CA ILE A 525 -5.73 14.10 -26.73
C ILE A 525 -6.82 15.16 -26.61
N ASP A 526 -6.49 16.36 -27.09
CA ASP A 526 -7.36 17.54 -27.17
C ASP A 526 -8.04 17.94 -25.84
N ASN A 527 -7.53 17.46 -24.70
CA ASN A 527 -8.15 17.59 -23.37
C ASN A 527 -9.59 17.01 -23.31
N GLU A 528 -9.89 16.02 -24.16
CA GLU A 528 -11.20 15.36 -24.21
C GLU A 528 -11.10 13.82 -24.16
N THR A 529 -9.95 13.26 -24.48
CA THR A 529 -9.73 11.81 -24.52
C THR A 529 -8.46 11.48 -23.74
N VAL A 530 -8.54 10.46 -22.88
CA VAL A 530 -7.36 9.84 -22.26
C VAL A 530 -7.23 8.40 -22.73
N ILE A 531 -5.99 7.97 -22.94
CA ILE A 531 -5.65 6.56 -23.17
C ILE A 531 -4.71 6.13 -22.06
N VAL A 532 -5.00 5.00 -21.42
CA VAL A 532 -4.18 4.39 -20.36
C VAL A 532 -3.80 2.98 -20.79
N GLU A 533 -2.53 2.61 -20.61
CA GLU A 533 -1.97 1.35 -21.11
C GLU A 533 -1.03 0.71 -20.08
N SER A 534 -0.87 -0.62 -20.16
CA SER A 534 0.13 -1.34 -19.35
C SER A 534 1.54 -1.33 -19.93
N CYS A 535 1.70 -0.83 -21.16
CA CYS A 535 2.88 -1.07 -21.99
C CYS A 535 3.67 0.20 -22.34
N ASN A 536 4.98 0.01 -22.52
CA ASN A 536 5.84 1.00 -23.16
C ASN A 536 5.50 1.08 -24.65
N TRP A 537 5.76 2.22 -25.29
CA TRP A 537 5.65 2.36 -26.74
C TRP A 537 6.86 1.71 -27.46
N ALA A 538 6.90 0.38 -27.42
CA ALA A 538 7.85 -0.48 -28.12
C ALA A 538 7.18 -1.30 -29.22
N LYS A 539 7.97 -1.94 -30.10
CA LYS A 539 7.44 -2.87 -31.13
C LYS A 539 6.77 -4.11 -30.53
N THR A 540 7.12 -4.49 -29.30
CA THR A 540 6.52 -5.59 -28.54
C THR A 540 5.26 -5.18 -27.81
N GLY A 541 5.25 -4.00 -27.18
CA GLY A 541 4.10 -3.46 -26.44
C GLY A 541 2.95 -3.03 -27.34
N VAL A 542 3.23 -2.28 -28.41
CA VAL A 542 2.25 -1.80 -29.40
C VAL A 542 2.62 -2.27 -30.81
N PRO A 543 2.47 -3.57 -31.11
CA PRO A 543 2.96 -4.16 -32.33
C PRO A 543 2.12 -3.76 -33.55
N LYS A 544 2.78 -3.35 -34.63
CA LYS A 544 2.10 -3.03 -35.91
C LYS A 544 1.46 -4.24 -36.59
N ASN A 545 2.07 -5.42 -36.42
CA ASN A 545 1.50 -6.68 -36.90
C ASN A 545 0.88 -7.42 -35.70
N PRO A 546 -0.42 -7.73 -35.73
CA PRO A 546 -1.11 -8.26 -34.57
C PRO A 546 -0.79 -9.74 -34.27
N THR A 547 0.11 -10.38 -35.03
CA THR A 547 0.57 -11.75 -34.78
C THR A 547 1.78 -11.84 -33.83
N TYR A 548 2.32 -10.71 -33.39
CA TYR A 548 3.54 -10.63 -32.59
C TYR A 548 3.36 -9.61 -31.47
N GLY A 549 3.93 -9.87 -30.30
CA GLY A 549 4.09 -8.86 -29.24
C GLY A 549 3.86 -9.43 -27.85
N ASN A 550 3.82 -8.52 -26.89
CA ASN A 550 3.42 -8.78 -25.52
C ASN A 550 1.90 -8.93 -25.43
N ARG A 551 1.44 -9.61 -24.38
CA ARG A 551 0.07 -9.44 -23.90
C ARG A 551 0.00 -8.21 -23.00
N GLU A 552 -0.82 -7.23 -23.40
CA GLU A 552 -0.97 -5.93 -22.74
C GLU A 552 -2.44 -5.48 -22.84
N TRP A 553 -2.91 -4.70 -21.88
CA TRP A 553 -4.24 -4.07 -21.94
C TRP A 553 -4.13 -2.55 -22.06
N GLY A 554 -5.12 -1.97 -22.71
CA GLY A 554 -5.27 -0.53 -22.75
C GLY A 554 -6.72 -0.13 -22.95
N ILE A 555 -7.02 1.12 -22.63
CA ILE A 555 -8.37 1.67 -22.68
C ILE A 555 -8.34 3.11 -23.17
N VAL A 556 -9.32 3.47 -24.01
CA VAL A 556 -9.58 4.85 -24.43
C VAL A 556 -10.83 5.33 -23.71
N ILE A 557 -10.76 6.49 -23.07
CA ILE A 557 -11.87 7.11 -22.32
C ILE A 557 -12.09 8.52 -22.88
N ARG A 558 -13.28 8.78 -23.44
CA ARG A 558 -13.72 10.10 -23.88
C ARG A 558 -14.63 10.74 -22.86
N ASP A 559 -14.03 11.34 -21.83
CA ASP A 559 -14.75 12.04 -20.78
C ASP A 559 -13.91 13.21 -20.26
N LYS A 560 -14.48 14.43 -20.28
CA LYS A 560 -13.76 15.64 -19.90
C LYS A 560 -13.39 15.71 -18.43
N ALA A 561 -14.21 15.16 -17.54
CA ALA A 561 -13.92 15.17 -16.11
C ALA A 561 -12.78 14.21 -15.78
N VAL A 562 -12.79 13.01 -16.37
CA VAL A 562 -11.66 12.07 -16.26
C VAL A 562 -10.40 12.68 -16.89
N THR A 563 -10.49 13.20 -18.11
CA THR A 563 -9.33 13.81 -18.78
C THR A 563 -8.76 15.00 -18.01
N ALA A 564 -9.58 15.80 -17.33
CA ALA A 564 -9.11 16.91 -16.51
C ALA A 564 -8.21 16.46 -15.35
N GLN A 565 -8.51 15.33 -14.69
CA GLN A 565 -7.66 14.79 -13.62
C GLN A 565 -6.28 14.36 -14.16
N PHE A 566 -6.25 13.63 -15.28
CA PHE A 566 -4.99 13.27 -15.93
C PHE A 566 -4.23 14.50 -16.46
N ALA A 567 -4.94 15.51 -16.96
CA ALA A 567 -4.32 16.74 -17.43
C ALA A 567 -3.69 17.56 -16.30
N GLN A 568 -4.29 17.56 -15.11
CA GLN A 568 -3.68 18.17 -13.93
C GLN A 568 -2.37 17.46 -13.56
N VAL A 569 -2.40 16.13 -13.46
CA VAL A 569 -1.21 15.30 -13.24
C VAL A 569 -0.12 15.62 -14.26
N PHE A 570 -0.46 15.57 -15.56
CA PHE A 570 0.50 15.85 -16.62
C PHE A 570 1.10 17.24 -16.50
N GLN A 571 0.29 18.26 -16.20
CA GLN A 571 0.76 19.64 -16.06
C GLN A 571 1.73 19.81 -14.89
N GLU A 572 1.43 19.19 -13.75
CA GLU A 572 2.31 19.22 -12.58
C GLU A 572 3.61 18.46 -12.83
N ASP A 573 3.55 17.30 -13.48
CA ASP A 573 4.74 16.50 -13.78
C ASP A 573 5.63 17.19 -14.82
N TYR A 574 5.02 17.72 -15.88
CA TYR A 574 5.69 18.38 -16.99
C TYR A 574 6.23 19.78 -16.65
N ASP A 575 5.76 20.44 -15.59
CA ASP A 575 5.96 21.86 -15.32
C ASP A 575 7.41 22.32 -15.57
N PRO A 576 7.64 23.25 -16.52
CA PRO A 576 8.96 23.77 -16.81
C PRO A 576 9.68 24.47 -15.65
N GLN A 577 8.96 24.85 -14.59
CA GLN A 577 9.52 25.49 -13.40
C GLN A 577 10.13 24.49 -12.43
N ARG A 578 9.76 23.21 -12.53
CA ARG A 578 10.33 22.15 -11.69
C ARG A 578 11.74 21.82 -12.13
N THR A 579 12.61 21.69 -11.16
CA THR A 579 14.05 21.56 -11.37
C THR A 579 14.42 20.18 -11.89
N ASP A 580 13.68 19.14 -11.51
CA ASP A 580 13.84 17.76 -12.02
C ASP A 580 13.21 17.55 -13.40
N SER A 581 12.40 18.48 -13.90
CA SER A 581 11.84 18.43 -15.24
C SER A 581 12.84 19.07 -16.20
N TYR A 582 13.61 18.29 -16.97
CA TYR A 582 14.59 18.82 -17.92
C TYR A 582 14.04 18.85 -19.33
N ARG A 583 14.37 19.89 -20.10
CA ARG A 583 14.18 19.82 -21.56
C ARG A 583 15.14 18.79 -22.13
N PHE A 584 14.67 17.94 -23.04
CA PHE A 584 15.48 16.89 -23.65
C PHE A 584 16.74 17.46 -24.35
N ASP A 585 16.62 18.61 -25.02
CA ASP A 585 17.74 19.29 -25.68
C ASP A 585 18.82 19.82 -24.70
N ALA A 586 18.50 19.98 -23.42
CA ALA A 586 19.42 20.41 -22.37
C ALA A 586 20.18 19.24 -21.71
N MET A 587 19.76 17.99 -21.91
CA MET A 587 20.39 16.80 -21.31
C MET A 587 21.73 16.40 -21.94
N ASN A 588 22.18 17.10 -22.99
CA ASN A 588 23.42 16.83 -23.73
C ASN A 588 23.55 15.36 -24.21
N ILE A 589 22.43 14.79 -24.66
CA ILE A 589 22.35 13.41 -25.14
C ILE A 589 22.97 13.31 -26.54
N THR A 590 23.86 12.34 -26.73
CA THR A 590 24.51 12.08 -28.02
C THR A 590 23.87 10.88 -28.70
N ILE A 591 23.46 11.04 -29.96
CA ILE A 591 23.02 9.95 -30.84
C ILE A 591 24.25 9.41 -31.60
N PRO A 592 24.45 8.08 -31.69
CA PRO A 592 25.56 7.52 -32.45
C PRO A 592 25.58 8.01 -33.91
N SER A 593 26.77 8.37 -34.40
CA SER A 593 26.92 8.80 -35.80
C SER A 593 26.51 7.70 -36.77
N GLY A 594 25.63 8.02 -37.71
CA GLY A 594 25.12 7.06 -38.70
C GLY A 594 24.05 6.11 -38.16
N PHE A 595 23.49 6.38 -36.97
CA PHE A 595 22.34 5.65 -36.44
C PHE A 595 21.17 5.67 -37.44
N PHE A 596 20.53 4.53 -37.61
CA PHE A 596 19.30 4.40 -38.39
C PHE A 596 18.23 3.74 -37.54
N LEU A 597 17.01 4.27 -37.63
CA LEU A 597 15.87 3.71 -36.91
C LEU A 597 15.37 2.47 -37.66
N ASP A 598 15.46 1.31 -37.01
CA ASP A 598 14.97 0.04 -37.57
C ASP A 598 13.44 0.07 -37.77
N ARG A 599 13.01 -0.19 -39.01
CA ARG A 599 11.60 -0.19 -39.44
C ARG A 599 11.06 -1.58 -39.79
N ASP A 600 11.77 -2.65 -39.45
CA ASP A 600 11.26 -4.00 -39.62
C ASP A 600 10.00 -4.21 -38.77
N VAL A 601 9.01 -4.90 -39.34
CA VAL A 601 7.76 -5.26 -38.66
C VAL A 601 7.86 -6.73 -38.26
N PRO A 602 8.07 -7.04 -36.97
CA PRO A 602 8.14 -8.42 -36.52
C PRO A 602 6.82 -9.16 -36.76
N THR A 603 6.90 -10.47 -36.94
CA THR A 603 5.76 -11.37 -37.10
C THR A 603 5.91 -12.53 -36.12
N GLY A 604 4.80 -13.05 -35.60
CA GLY A 604 4.82 -14.12 -34.60
C GLY A 604 3.82 -15.22 -34.92
N SER A 605 3.61 -16.11 -33.95
CA SER A 605 2.70 -17.25 -34.05
C SER A 605 1.32 -16.97 -33.44
N TYR A 606 1.11 -15.79 -32.84
CA TYR A 606 -0.19 -15.42 -32.28
C TYR A 606 -1.22 -15.24 -33.39
N THR A 607 -2.42 -15.77 -33.18
CA THR A 607 -3.56 -15.53 -34.06
C THR A 607 -4.49 -14.55 -33.34
N PRO A 608 -4.72 -13.34 -33.86
CA PRO A 608 -5.61 -12.37 -33.25
C PRO A 608 -7.00 -12.94 -32.98
N GLN A 609 -7.50 -12.75 -31.76
CA GLN A 609 -8.78 -13.28 -31.28
C GLN A 609 -9.75 -12.17 -30.87
N PHE A 610 -9.23 -11.00 -30.51
CA PHE A 610 -10.02 -9.91 -29.93
C PHE A 610 -10.09 -8.71 -30.88
N THR A 611 -11.24 -8.06 -30.89
CA THR A 611 -11.45 -6.78 -31.57
C THR A 611 -11.83 -5.72 -30.56
N THR A 612 -11.50 -4.47 -30.84
CA THR A 612 -11.90 -3.33 -30.00
C THR A 612 -13.40 -3.33 -29.74
N ARG A 613 -13.82 -2.96 -28.53
CA ARG A 613 -15.23 -2.77 -28.20
C ARG A 613 -15.46 -1.35 -27.72
N THR A 614 -16.34 -0.63 -28.42
CA THR A 614 -16.78 0.71 -28.02
C THR A 614 -18.07 0.58 -27.20
N ILE A 615 -18.03 1.10 -25.99
CA ILE A 615 -19.07 1.01 -24.98
C ILE A 615 -19.57 2.42 -24.72
N ASN A 616 -20.90 2.57 -24.76
CA ASN A 616 -21.59 3.81 -24.44
C ASN A 616 -22.53 3.52 -23.27
N GLY A 617 -22.55 4.38 -22.27
CA GLY A 617 -23.41 4.18 -21.11
C GLY A 617 -22.81 4.78 -19.86
N GLN A 618 -23.48 4.55 -18.73
CA GLN A 618 -22.98 4.98 -17.44
C GLN A 618 -21.83 4.09 -16.99
N SER A 619 -20.79 4.72 -16.45
CA SER A 619 -19.66 4.09 -15.77
C SER A 619 -19.27 4.92 -14.55
N ARG A 620 -18.58 4.29 -13.61
CA ARG A 620 -17.81 5.01 -12.59
C ARG A 620 -16.34 4.76 -12.87
N ILE A 621 -15.57 5.82 -12.93
CA ILE A 621 -14.16 5.79 -13.31
C ILE A 621 -13.36 6.44 -12.19
N THR A 622 -12.47 5.68 -11.59
CA THR A 622 -11.56 6.16 -10.54
C THR A 622 -10.13 6.08 -11.06
N PRO A 623 -9.54 7.21 -11.49
CA PRO A 623 -8.11 7.28 -11.76
C PRO A 623 -7.32 7.01 -10.49
N VAL A 624 -6.27 6.20 -10.63
CA VAL A 624 -5.36 5.85 -9.55
C VAL A 624 -3.95 6.22 -9.95
N PHE A 625 -3.22 6.88 -9.05
CA PHE A 625 -1.86 7.39 -9.30
C PHE A 625 -0.93 6.88 -8.21
N SER A 626 0.25 6.39 -8.58
CA SER A 626 1.30 6.14 -7.57
C SER A 626 2.17 7.39 -7.42
N PRO A 627 2.60 7.74 -6.20
CA PRO A 627 2.26 7.09 -4.92
C PRO A 627 0.99 7.66 -4.24
N ASP A 628 0.22 8.51 -4.93
CA ASP A 628 -0.87 9.28 -4.33
C ASP A 628 -2.04 8.41 -3.80
N THR A 629 -2.58 7.54 -4.66
CA THR A 629 -3.91 6.92 -4.47
C THR A 629 -3.98 5.46 -4.90
N SER A 630 -2.94 4.93 -5.55
CA SER A 630 -2.95 3.60 -6.15
C SER A 630 -3.08 2.46 -5.14
N GLU A 631 -2.38 2.55 -4.00
CA GLU A 631 -2.45 1.54 -2.95
C GLU A 631 -3.87 1.43 -2.40
N GLN A 632 -4.44 2.55 -1.94
CA GLN A 632 -5.81 2.60 -1.42
C GLN A 632 -6.83 2.13 -2.46
N GLY A 633 -6.80 2.70 -3.68
CA GLY A 633 -7.79 2.37 -4.69
C GLY A 633 -7.76 0.90 -5.12
N ILE A 634 -6.59 0.28 -5.18
CA ILE A 634 -6.45 -1.15 -5.52
C ILE A 634 -6.92 -2.03 -4.36
N LEU A 635 -6.57 -1.69 -3.11
CA LEU A 635 -7.06 -2.41 -1.92
C LEU A 635 -8.58 -2.33 -1.79
N ASP A 636 -9.17 -1.14 -1.90
CA ASP A 636 -10.62 -0.93 -1.89
C ASP A 636 -11.33 -1.80 -2.93
N ALA A 637 -10.73 -1.90 -4.12
CA ALA A 637 -11.27 -2.74 -5.19
C ALA A 637 -11.22 -4.22 -4.80
N ILE A 638 -10.07 -4.73 -4.35
CA ILE A 638 -9.91 -6.12 -3.88
C ILE A 638 -10.92 -6.42 -2.76
N ASP A 639 -11.07 -5.52 -1.80
CA ASP A 639 -11.95 -5.67 -0.64
C ASP A 639 -13.43 -5.65 -1.00
N ALA A 640 -13.80 -4.97 -2.10
CA ALA A 640 -15.16 -4.99 -2.62
C ALA A 640 -15.52 -6.31 -3.35
N ALA A 641 -14.55 -7.18 -3.65
CA ALA A 641 -14.81 -8.42 -4.39
C ALA A 641 -15.69 -9.40 -3.60
N THR A 642 -16.66 -10.01 -4.30
CA THR A 642 -17.63 -10.95 -3.72
C THR A 642 -17.64 -12.33 -4.38
N THR A 643 -17.18 -12.45 -5.63
CA THR A 643 -17.28 -13.72 -6.39
C THR A 643 -15.98 -14.13 -7.07
N THR A 644 -15.32 -13.22 -7.79
CA THR A 644 -14.13 -13.53 -8.60
C THR A 644 -13.16 -12.36 -8.63
N ILE A 645 -11.86 -12.66 -8.52
CA ILE A 645 -10.77 -11.74 -8.81
C ILE A 645 -9.85 -12.39 -9.85
N TYR A 646 -9.70 -11.75 -11.01
CA TYR A 646 -8.79 -12.17 -12.07
C TYR A 646 -7.65 -11.17 -12.21
N ILE A 647 -6.40 -11.61 -12.09
CA ILE A 647 -5.24 -10.71 -12.11
C ILE A 647 -4.26 -11.17 -13.16
N GLN A 648 -3.82 -10.25 -14.03
CA GLN A 648 -2.74 -10.51 -14.96
C GLN A 648 -1.64 -9.46 -14.73
N GLN A 649 -0.51 -9.93 -14.22
CA GLN A 649 0.63 -9.09 -13.82
C GLN A 649 1.92 -9.61 -14.46
N LEU A 650 2.87 -8.71 -14.72
CA LEU A 650 4.23 -9.11 -15.09
C LEU A 650 4.87 -9.89 -13.93
N TYR A 651 4.74 -9.35 -12.71
CA TYR A 651 5.12 -10.02 -11.47
C TYR A 651 4.31 -9.45 -10.30
N ILE A 652 4.21 -10.24 -9.24
CA ILE A 652 3.75 -9.84 -7.91
C ILE A 652 4.86 -10.26 -6.95
N TYR A 653 5.21 -9.39 -5.99
CA TYR A 653 6.14 -9.75 -4.92
C TYR A 653 5.34 -10.09 -3.67
N LYS A 654 5.66 -11.24 -3.05
CA LYS A 654 5.12 -11.67 -1.76
C LYS A 654 5.37 -10.60 -0.71
N ASP A 655 6.62 -10.19 -0.53
CA ASP A 655 7.02 -9.26 0.51
C ASP A 655 7.37 -7.88 -0.07
N TRP A 656 6.97 -6.84 0.66
CA TRP A 656 7.43 -5.47 0.51
C TRP A 656 8.38 -5.20 1.67
N ASP A 657 9.67 -5.05 1.34
CA ASP A 657 10.77 -5.10 2.30
C ASP A 657 10.72 -6.36 3.18
N GLU A 658 10.52 -6.23 4.49
CA GLU A 658 10.47 -7.34 5.45
C GLU A 658 9.03 -7.73 5.84
N THR A 659 8.02 -7.12 5.20
CA THR A 659 6.60 -7.31 5.51
C THR A 659 5.84 -7.92 4.34
N LEU A 660 4.76 -8.65 4.62
CA LEU A 660 3.91 -9.20 3.58
C LEU A 660 3.24 -8.05 2.80
N SER A 661 3.22 -8.17 1.48
CA SER A 661 2.56 -7.22 0.58
C SER A 661 1.07 -7.09 0.96
N PRO A 662 0.55 -5.86 1.17
CA PRO A 662 -0.86 -5.62 1.43
C PRO A 662 -1.76 -6.21 0.33
N PHE A 663 -1.35 -6.12 -0.94
CA PHE A 663 -2.10 -6.73 -2.02
C PHE A 663 -2.15 -8.26 -1.89
N VAL A 664 -1.04 -8.90 -1.54
CA VAL A 664 -1.00 -10.37 -1.35
C VAL A 664 -1.84 -10.78 -0.15
N GLN A 665 -1.75 -10.07 0.97
CA GLN A 665 -2.56 -10.31 2.16
C GLN A 665 -4.06 -10.24 1.84
N HIS A 666 -4.51 -9.19 1.16
CA HIS A 666 -5.93 -9.02 0.83
C HIS A 666 -6.42 -10.07 -0.18
N LEU A 667 -5.59 -10.50 -1.13
CA LEU A 667 -5.94 -11.62 -2.01
C LEU A 667 -6.14 -12.93 -1.25
N VAL A 668 -5.26 -13.22 -0.28
CA VAL A 668 -5.37 -14.39 0.58
C VAL A 668 -6.63 -14.34 1.42
N ASN A 669 -6.91 -13.19 2.05
CA ASN A 669 -8.13 -12.98 2.82
C ASN A 669 -9.39 -13.23 1.97
N LYS A 670 -9.41 -12.70 0.73
CA LYS A 670 -10.53 -12.90 -0.19
C LYS A 670 -10.69 -14.35 -0.63
N SER A 671 -9.59 -15.03 -0.92
CA SER A 671 -9.58 -16.46 -1.23
C SER A 671 -10.17 -17.29 -0.07
N GLN A 672 -9.78 -17.00 1.16
CA GLN A 672 -10.29 -17.66 2.37
C GLN A 672 -11.77 -17.34 2.64
N GLN A 673 -12.25 -16.15 2.25
CA GLN A 673 -13.67 -15.78 2.25
C GLN A 673 -14.49 -16.44 1.12
N GLY A 674 -13.87 -17.32 0.31
CA GLY A 674 -14.53 -18.07 -0.75
C GLY A 674 -14.62 -17.36 -2.10
N VAL A 675 -13.95 -16.21 -2.27
CA VAL A 675 -13.83 -15.52 -3.57
C VAL A 675 -12.86 -16.30 -4.45
N CYS A 676 -13.23 -16.57 -5.70
CA CYS A 676 -12.35 -17.27 -6.64
C CYS A 676 -11.27 -16.32 -7.16
N VAL A 677 -10.03 -16.51 -6.71
CA VAL A 677 -8.88 -15.71 -7.14
C VAL A 677 -8.02 -16.49 -8.15
N GLU A 678 -7.85 -15.96 -9.36
CA GLU A 678 -6.99 -16.51 -10.41
C GLU A 678 -5.95 -15.47 -10.87
N VAL A 679 -4.68 -15.84 -10.85
CA VAL A 679 -3.54 -14.95 -11.11
C VAL A 679 -2.67 -15.49 -12.24
N ILE A 680 -2.51 -14.73 -13.32
CA ILE A 680 -1.53 -14.99 -14.38
C ILE A 680 -0.29 -14.14 -14.13
N LEU A 681 0.87 -14.81 -14.09
CA LEU A 681 2.18 -14.16 -13.99
C LEU A 681 3.05 -14.53 -15.20
N ASP A 682 3.91 -13.60 -15.63
CA ASP A 682 4.95 -13.93 -16.58
C ASP A 682 5.98 -14.89 -15.97
N TYR A 683 6.57 -15.74 -16.81
CA TYR A 683 7.65 -16.61 -16.41
C TYR A 683 8.75 -16.62 -17.46
N ASN A 684 9.67 -15.69 -17.34
CA ASN A 684 10.81 -15.55 -18.22
C ASN A 684 12.10 -16.10 -17.56
N LEU A 685 12.64 -17.16 -18.16
CA LEU A 685 13.83 -17.88 -17.70
C LEU A 685 15.14 -17.07 -17.78
N GLU A 686 15.13 -15.95 -18.52
CA GLU A 686 16.32 -15.10 -18.68
C GLU A 686 16.53 -14.14 -17.50
N TYR A 687 15.54 -14.01 -16.60
CA TYR A 687 15.62 -13.16 -15.40
C TYR A 687 15.74 -13.98 -14.12
N GLU A 688 16.90 -14.62 -13.91
CA GLU A 688 17.14 -15.56 -12.79
C GLU A 688 16.77 -15.00 -11.40
N GLY A 689 16.96 -13.70 -11.16
CA GLY A 689 16.66 -13.05 -9.88
C GLY A 689 15.16 -12.95 -9.57
N THR A 690 14.32 -12.71 -10.58
CA THR A 690 12.86 -12.58 -10.41
C THR A 690 12.18 -13.94 -10.28
N ILE A 691 12.75 -14.99 -10.86
CA ILE A 691 12.16 -16.34 -10.86
C ILE A 691 12.04 -16.89 -9.43
N ALA A 692 13.05 -16.69 -8.58
CA ALA A 692 13.00 -17.16 -7.20
C ALA A 692 11.84 -16.52 -6.43
N VAL A 693 11.73 -15.18 -6.51
CA VAL A 693 10.67 -14.39 -5.88
C VAL A 693 9.28 -14.77 -6.43
N LEU A 694 9.17 -14.96 -7.74
CA LEU A 694 7.92 -15.37 -8.38
C LEU A 694 7.48 -16.78 -7.96
N ASN A 695 8.41 -17.72 -7.87
CA ASN A 695 8.12 -19.07 -7.40
C ASN A 695 7.68 -19.07 -5.94
N GLU A 696 8.33 -18.29 -5.09
CA GLU A 696 7.95 -18.10 -3.69
C GLU A 696 6.56 -17.47 -3.58
N THR A 697 6.30 -16.40 -4.32
CA THR A 697 4.99 -15.72 -4.34
C THR A 697 3.89 -16.67 -4.82
N LYS A 698 4.14 -17.43 -5.88
CA LYS A 698 3.22 -18.46 -6.37
C LYS A 698 2.94 -19.51 -5.31
N GLN A 699 3.98 -20.05 -4.69
CA GLN A 699 3.84 -21.09 -3.66
C GLN A 699 2.99 -20.58 -2.50
N PHE A 700 3.27 -19.38 -2.01
CA PHE A 700 2.51 -18.76 -0.93
C PHE A 700 1.05 -18.56 -1.32
N LEU A 701 0.77 -17.94 -2.47
CA LEU A 701 -0.60 -17.74 -2.94
C LEU A 701 -1.38 -19.07 -3.05
N GLU A 702 -0.78 -20.12 -3.61
CA GLU A 702 -1.42 -21.43 -3.75
C GLU A 702 -1.65 -22.14 -2.42
N GLU A 703 -0.77 -21.94 -1.43
CA GLU A 703 -0.94 -22.45 -0.06
C GLU A 703 -2.21 -21.88 0.60
N TYR A 704 -2.58 -20.65 0.24
CA TYR A 704 -3.77 -19.94 0.74
C TYR A 704 -4.94 -19.91 -0.26
N GLY A 705 -4.99 -20.88 -1.18
CA GLY A 705 -6.16 -21.11 -2.05
C GLY A 705 -6.27 -20.23 -3.30
N VAL A 706 -5.31 -19.34 -3.55
CA VAL A 706 -5.26 -18.53 -4.77
C VAL A 706 -4.68 -19.35 -5.92
N ASN A 707 -5.38 -19.42 -7.05
CA ASN A 707 -4.90 -20.14 -8.21
C ASN A 707 -3.89 -19.29 -9.00
N VAL A 708 -2.69 -19.80 -9.25
CA VAL A 708 -1.65 -19.04 -9.97
C VAL A 708 -1.17 -19.80 -11.21
N LYS A 709 -1.14 -19.15 -12.36
CA LYS A 709 -0.63 -19.71 -13.62
C LYS A 709 0.54 -18.89 -14.16
N PHE A 710 1.65 -19.56 -14.42
CA PHE A 710 2.75 -18.98 -15.17
C PHE A 710 2.51 -19.10 -16.67
N ILE A 711 2.77 -18.02 -17.41
CA ILE A 711 2.84 -18.04 -18.87
C ILE A 711 4.26 -17.64 -19.29
N SER A 712 4.87 -18.45 -20.16
CA SER A 712 6.24 -18.24 -20.62
C SER A 712 6.31 -18.05 -22.12
N SER A 713 7.22 -17.19 -22.58
CA SER A 713 7.58 -17.03 -23.99
C SER A 713 8.11 -18.32 -24.63
N ALA A 714 8.55 -19.29 -23.81
CA ALA A 714 9.05 -20.59 -24.29
C ALA A 714 7.96 -21.47 -24.93
N TRP A 715 6.69 -21.29 -24.57
CA TRP A 715 5.60 -22.17 -25.04
C TRP A 715 4.32 -21.43 -25.42
N SER A 716 4.13 -20.20 -24.95
CA SER A 716 3.00 -19.35 -25.29
C SER A 716 3.27 -18.58 -26.59
N PRO A 717 2.22 -18.03 -27.24
CA PRO A 717 2.40 -17.23 -28.46
C PRO A 717 2.88 -15.80 -28.20
N PHE A 718 2.98 -15.37 -26.94
CA PHE A 718 3.39 -14.02 -26.56
C PHE A 718 4.90 -13.91 -26.38
N SER A 719 5.45 -12.73 -26.65
CA SER A 719 6.83 -12.42 -26.28
C SER A 719 7.01 -12.34 -24.76
N THR A 720 6.02 -11.79 -24.05
CA THR A 720 5.96 -11.67 -22.59
C THR A 720 4.49 -11.42 -22.19
N VAL A 721 4.06 -11.92 -21.03
CA VAL A 721 2.86 -11.40 -20.37
C VAL A 721 3.26 -10.16 -19.58
N HIS A 722 3.05 -8.98 -20.14
CA HIS A 722 3.58 -7.74 -19.55
C HIS A 722 2.45 -6.78 -19.14
N ASN A 723 1.24 -7.32 -18.96
CA ASN A 723 0.09 -6.58 -18.45
C ASN A 723 0.20 -6.27 -16.95
N LYS A 724 -0.58 -5.28 -16.50
CA LYS A 724 -0.83 -4.95 -15.09
C LYS A 724 -2.31 -4.64 -14.94
N GLY A 725 -3.11 -5.69 -14.85
CA GLY A 725 -4.56 -5.60 -14.86
C GLY A 725 -5.21 -6.51 -13.84
N MET A 726 -6.41 -6.11 -13.41
CA MET A 726 -7.24 -6.85 -12.47
C MET A 726 -8.71 -6.73 -12.89
N ILE A 727 -9.50 -7.78 -12.79
CA ILE A 727 -10.95 -7.77 -12.98
C ILE A 727 -11.62 -8.29 -11.70
N ILE A 728 -12.69 -7.62 -11.28
CA ILE A 728 -13.46 -7.96 -10.09
C ILE A 728 -14.90 -8.20 -10.49
N ASP A 729 -15.42 -9.38 -10.14
CA ASP A 729 -16.83 -9.80 -10.32
C ASP A 729 -17.40 -9.57 -11.73
N ASN A 730 -16.54 -9.49 -12.76
CA ASN A 730 -16.90 -9.05 -14.12
C ASN A 730 -17.62 -7.68 -14.18
N THR A 731 -17.46 -6.85 -13.15
CA THR A 731 -18.10 -5.52 -13.04
C THR A 731 -17.07 -4.39 -13.02
N THR A 732 -15.90 -4.62 -12.44
CA THR A 732 -14.83 -3.64 -12.33
C THR A 732 -13.56 -4.14 -13.00
N VAL A 733 -12.84 -3.27 -13.70
CA VAL A 733 -11.53 -3.58 -14.28
C VAL A 733 -10.51 -2.50 -13.96
N LEU A 734 -9.33 -2.91 -13.52
CA LEU A 734 -8.11 -2.11 -13.43
C LEU A 734 -7.31 -2.27 -14.73
N ILE A 735 -6.96 -1.14 -15.35
CA ILE A 735 -5.93 -1.06 -16.39
C ILE A 735 -4.87 -0.08 -15.89
N SER A 736 -3.63 -0.52 -15.73
CA SER A 736 -2.58 0.33 -15.15
C SER A 736 -1.17 0.02 -15.68
N SER A 737 -0.22 0.87 -15.31
CA SER A 737 1.22 0.65 -15.46
C SER A 737 1.86 -0.02 -14.22
N ILE A 738 1.09 -0.22 -13.15
CA ILE A 738 1.55 -0.50 -11.78
C ILE A 738 1.86 -1.99 -11.61
N ASN A 739 3.14 -2.32 -11.48
CA ASN A 739 3.51 -3.66 -11.02
C ASN A 739 3.23 -3.80 -9.52
N TRP A 740 2.92 -5.01 -9.06
CA TRP A 740 2.57 -5.25 -7.66
C TRP A 740 3.83 -5.52 -6.81
N ASN A 741 4.63 -4.46 -6.66
CA ASN A 741 5.74 -4.37 -5.70
C ASN A 741 5.72 -2.99 -5.03
N GLU A 742 6.41 -2.87 -3.90
CA GLU A 742 6.47 -1.64 -3.13
C GLU A 742 7.00 -0.44 -3.94
N GLN A 743 7.97 -0.67 -4.84
CA GLN A 743 8.58 0.40 -5.64
C GLN A 743 7.58 1.05 -6.59
N SER A 744 6.84 0.26 -7.38
CA SER A 744 5.80 0.76 -8.28
C SER A 744 4.65 1.41 -7.50
N VAL A 745 4.26 0.87 -6.34
CA VAL A 745 3.12 1.38 -5.59
C VAL A 745 3.46 2.67 -4.83
N ARG A 746 4.61 2.72 -4.13
CA ARG A 746 4.94 3.77 -3.16
C ARG A 746 6.06 4.73 -3.58
N LYS A 747 6.85 4.41 -4.61
CA LYS A 747 8.09 5.17 -4.94
C LYS A 747 8.14 5.72 -6.38
N ASN A 748 7.48 5.07 -7.33
CA ASN A 748 7.42 5.50 -8.73
C ASN A 748 6.21 6.41 -9.01
N ARG A 749 6.30 7.21 -10.08
CA ARG A 749 5.12 7.75 -10.75
C ARG A 749 4.50 6.64 -11.59
N GLU A 750 3.27 6.27 -11.30
CA GLU A 750 2.51 5.29 -12.08
C GLU A 750 1.08 5.79 -12.27
N VAL A 751 0.34 5.15 -13.18
CA VAL A 751 -1.07 5.47 -13.40
C VAL A 751 -1.91 4.24 -13.68
N GLY A 752 -3.18 4.32 -13.34
CA GLY A 752 -4.21 3.37 -13.77
C GLY A 752 -5.60 3.97 -13.72
N VAL A 753 -6.57 3.16 -14.14
CA VAL A 753 -7.99 3.44 -14.00
C VAL A 753 -8.71 2.21 -13.47
N LEU A 754 -9.49 2.39 -12.40
CA LEU A 754 -10.53 1.45 -12.00
C LEU A 754 -11.82 1.87 -12.68
N LEU A 755 -12.32 1.01 -13.56
CA LEU A 755 -13.54 1.22 -14.33
C LEU A 755 -14.62 0.26 -13.85
N GLU A 756 -15.64 0.78 -13.20
CA GLU A 756 -16.89 0.08 -12.91
C GLU A 756 -17.80 0.16 -14.15
N ASN A 757 -17.73 -0.88 -14.97
CA ASN A 757 -18.59 -1.10 -16.11
C ASN A 757 -18.58 -2.58 -16.51
N GLN A 758 -19.72 -3.25 -16.36
CA GLN A 758 -19.84 -4.68 -16.62
C GLN A 758 -19.44 -5.09 -18.04
N GLU A 759 -19.75 -4.29 -19.05
CA GLU A 759 -19.44 -4.60 -20.45
C GLU A 759 -17.93 -4.58 -20.72
N ALA A 760 -17.22 -3.60 -20.14
CA ALA A 760 -15.77 -3.47 -20.22
C ALA A 760 -15.08 -4.56 -19.40
N ALA A 761 -15.49 -4.76 -18.15
CA ALA A 761 -14.93 -5.79 -17.28
C ALA A 761 -15.11 -7.19 -17.87
N THR A 762 -16.28 -7.50 -18.44
CA THR A 762 -16.53 -8.76 -19.17
C THR A 762 -15.62 -8.91 -20.40
N TYR A 763 -15.31 -7.82 -21.11
CA TYR A 763 -14.37 -7.87 -22.24
C TYR A 763 -12.98 -8.33 -21.78
N TYR A 764 -12.42 -7.72 -20.74
CA TYR A 764 -11.11 -8.09 -20.22
C TYR A 764 -11.11 -9.45 -19.51
N ALA A 765 -12.21 -9.83 -18.84
CA ALA A 765 -12.36 -11.17 -18.29
C ALA A 765 -12.30 -12.25 -19.38
N ASN A 766 -12.92 -12.03 -20.56
CA ASN A 766 -12.80 -12.96 -21.68
C ASN A 766 -11.36 -13.06 -22.22
N VAL A 767 -10.62 -11.94 -22.23
CA VAL A 767 -9.19 -11.95 -22.57
C VAL A 767 -8.40 -12.78 -21.56
N PHE A 768 -8.60 -12.48 -20.26
CA PHE A 768 -7.98 -13.21 -19.16
C PHE A 768 -8.24 -14.71 -19.25
N LEU A 769 -9.51 -15.13 -19.38
CA LEU A 769 -9.89 -16.54 -19.46
C LEU A 769 -9.33 -17.22 -20.71
N SER A 770 -9.21 -16.51 -21.84
CA SER A 770 -8.55 -17.05 -23.03
C SER A 770 -7.07 -17.32 -22.77
N ASP A 771 -6.37 -16.39 -22.11
CA ASP A 771 -4.98 -16.54 -21.74
C ASP A 771 -4.80 -17.62 -20.64
N TRP A 772 -5.73 -17.70 -19.68
CA TRP A 772 -5.79 -18.73 -18.62
C TRP A 772 -5.92 -20.13 -19.20
N ASN A 773 -6.65 -20.29 -20.32
CA ASN A 773 -6.84 -21.57 -20.99
C ASN A 773 -5.70 -21.95 -21.96
N LEU A 774 -4.63 -21.15 -22.06
CA LEU A 774 -3.47 -21.50 -22.88
C LEU A 774 -2.72 -22.68 -22.26
N GLU A 775 -2.50 -23.74 -23.05
CA GLU A 775 -1.75 -24.91 -22.61
C GLU A 775 -0.33 -24.93 -23.20
N PRO A 776 0.68 -25.36 -22.44
CA PRO A 776 1.99 -25.65 -23.00
C PRO A 776 1.82 -26.65 -24.14
N HIS A 777 2.39 -26.35 -25.30
CA HIS A 777 2.44 -27.30 -26.40
C HIS A 777 3.06 -28.60 -25.87
N LYS A 778 2.27 -29.69 -25.76
CA LYS A 778 2.83 -31.02 -25.56
C LYS A 778 3.85 -31.19 -26.67
N PRO A 779 5.15 -31.36 -26.39
CA PRO A 779 6.10 -31.61 -27.45
C PRO A 779 5.52 -32.80 -28.21
N LYS A 780 5.28 -32.63 -29.52
CA LYS A 780 5.10 -33.81 -30.38
C LYS A 780 6.27 -34.67 -30.01
N THR A 781 6.02 -35.86 -29.47
CA THR A 781 7.07 -36.84 -29.27
C THR A 781 7.78 -36.92 -30.61
N ASN A 782 8.97 -36.34 -30.68
CA ASN A 782 9.84 -36.55 -31.81
C ASN A 782 10.16 -38.03 -31.70
N ASP A 783 9.35 -38.86 -32.35
CA ASP A 783 9.75 -40.18 -32.75
C ASP A 783 11.02 -39.94 -33.57
N PHE A 784 12.16 -40.02 -32.91
CA PHE A 784 13.45 -40.02 -33.57
C PHE A 784 13.34 -41.09 -34.64
N SER A 785 13.40 -40.68 -35.90
CA SER A 785 13.33 -41.63 -36.98
C SER A 785 14.56 -42.53 -36.90
N LEU A 786 14.46 -43.78 -37.32
CA LEU A 786 15.61 -44.70 -37.38
C LEU A 786 16.80 -44.10 -38.19
N ALA A 787 16.55 -43.08 -39.02
CA ALA A 787 17.55 -42.34 -39.78
C ALA A 787 18.42 -41.41 -38.90
N ASP A 788 17.88 -40.86 -37.81
CA ASP A 788 18.60 -39.94 -36.93
C ASP A 788 19.66 -40.67 -36.09
N TYR A 789 19.36 -41.93 -35.69
CA TYR A 789 20.33 -42.82 -35.04
C TYR A 789 21.49 -43.23 -35.95
N LYS A 790 21.31 -43.23 -37.28
CA LYS A 790 22.37 -43.57 -38.24
C LYS A 790 23.49 -42.55 -38.20
N TYR A 791 23.18 -41.27 -38.07
CA TYR A 791 24.17 -40.19 -38.01
C TYR A 791 24.92 -40.18 -36.68
N LEU A 792 24.21 -40.37 -35.56
CA LEU A 792 24.81 -40.52 -34.23
C LEU A 792 25.76 -41.74 -34.17
N PHE A 793 25.36 -42.87 -34.76
CA PHE A 793 26.23 -44.04 -34.88
C PHE A 793 27.46 -43.78 -35.75
N LEU A 794 27.30 -43.09 -36.90
CA LEU A 794 28.42 -42.71 -37.77
C LEU A 794 29.42 -41.78 -37.07
N ILE A 795 28.93 -40.79 -36.31
CA ILE A 795 29.77 -39.88 -35.52
C ILE A 795 30.53 -40.67 -34.44
N ALA A 796 29.85 -41.57 -33.72
CA ALA A 796 30.49 -42.41 -32.72
C ALA A 796 31.57 -43.34 -33.32
N VAL A 797 31.34 -43.89 -34.51
CA VAL A 797 32.32 -44.72 -35.24
C VAL A 797 33.52 -43.88 -35.66
N VAL A 798 33.32 -42.69 -36.22
CA VAL A 798 34.41 -41.78 -36.61
C VAL A 798 35.25 -41.38 -35.40
N PHE A 799 34.61 -41.02 -34.28
CA PHE A 799 35.32 -40.71 -33.03
C PHE A 799 36.12 -41.91 -32.51
N SER A 800 35.54 -43.10 -32.54
CA SER A 800 36.21 -44.34 -32.09
C SER A 800 37.43 -44.67 -32.95
N ILE A 801 37.31 -44.53 -34.28
CA ILE A 801 38.43 -44.74 -35.21
C ILE A 801 39.51 -43.69 -34.98
N THR A 802 39.15 -42.42 -34.83
CA THR A 802 40.09 -41.32 -34.57
C THR A 802 40.86 -41.55 -33.27
N ILE A 803 40.17 -41.92 -32.18
CA ILE A 803 40.80 -42.25 -30.90
C ILE A 803 41.72 -43.47 -31.04
N ALA A 804 41.30 -44.52 -31.75
CA ALA A 804 42.13 -45.70 -31.98
C ALA A 804 43.41 -45.36 -32.79
N LEU A 805 43.30 -44.47 -33.78
CA LEU A 805 44.43 -44.00 -34.57
C LEU A 805 45.38 -43.13 -33.74
N ILE A 806 44.86 -42.23 -32.91
CA ILE A 806 45.64 -41.42 -31.96
C ILE A 806 46.37 -42.35 -30.99
N MET A 807 45.69 -43.31 -30.36
CA MET A 807 46.30 -44.28 -29.45
C MET A 807 47.38 -45.13 -30.13
N ARG A 808 47.16 -45.51 -31.40
CA ARG A 808 48.16 -46.25 -32.20
C ARG A 808 49.39 -45.40 -32.49
N ASP A 809 49.21 -44.13 -32.84
CA ASP A 809 50.32 -43.19 -33.08
C ASP A 809 51.09 -42.93 -31.78
N TRP A 810 50.39 -42.73 -30.68
CA TRP A 810 50.96 -42.53 -29.35
C TRP A 810 51.80 -43.72 -28.87
N ARG A 811 51.36 -44.96 -29.17
CA ARG A 811 52.14 -46.19 -28.91
C ARG A 811 53.39 -46.35 -29.78
N LYS A 812 53.41 -45.76 -30.98
CA LYS A 812 54.55 -45.86 -31.91
C LYS A 812 55.63 -44.81 -31.66
N ARG A 813 55.29 -43.70 -30.99
CA ARG A 813 56.26 -42.70 -30.55
C ARG A 813 57.06 -43.29 -29.37
N LYS A 814 58.29 -43.73 -29.65
CA LYS A 814 59.31 -43.90 -28.59
C LYS A 814 59.62 -42.50 -28.08
N TRP A 815 58.99 -42.12 -26.98
CA TRP A 815 59.32 -40.92 -26.22
C TRP A 815 60.81 -41.00 -25.85
N ARG A 816 61.62 -40.12 -26.43
CA ARG A 816 63.00 -39.84 -26.04
C ARG A 816 63.00 -38.61 -25.16
#